data_AF-A0A957NRL4-F1
#
_entry.id   AF-A0A957NRL4-F1
#
_cell.length_a   1.000
_cell.length_b   1.000
_cell.length_c   1.000
_cell.angle_alpha   90.00
_cell.angle_beta   90.00
_cell.angle_gamma   90.00
#
_symmetry.space_group_name_H-M   'P 1'
#
loop_
_entity.id
_entity.type
_entity.pdbx_description
1 polymer ?
#
loop_
_entity_poly.entity_id
_entity_poly.type
_entity_poly.pdbx_seq_one_letter_code
_entity_poly.pdbx_strand_id
1 'polypeptide(L)'
;MRGLFEADGALSHGYPQFNTTSEQLAREVATLLIGLGCPVSVRRNEYQNRLGDKPQWIVRIRSHVGLEAWRTAIGCDQRSRFVTCYTFRPNTEKESSYALPHPEWWLRPVLEEITLPQIDRQGRGQSINFRATEPQLRKKLLRYARGDRRLTVSAYRELAAECPEFAQQARPLNNVWFVTVTAVAVTGQALTLDLEVDENHTYLANGLVTHNSRRGANMGVLRVDHPDIEDFIACKAEEGTIANFNISVAITDEFMQAVKDDADFALRNPRDGSVWRTVRARDLFEKVIRYAHHNGEPGALFIDAANRSNPVPHLYDLEATNPCGEQWLGPYENCCLGSINLNEHVTAELDGTPVVDWELLERTIRESTQFLDNVVSANAYVPVVPQVAQAAYQARRIGLGIMGLGDMMYKLGIRYGSEEGQEFAGQIMEFVRYHAMQRSIELAETRGTFLAFAGSIYDDNQPGGMRWQPPTPMNPYQCDWLRPQLDWAAISEGLQAHGIRNAAQTTVAPTGTIATVCGCEGYGCEPVFALGYIRHFKDGDKDVELAYTSPLFAQALDALPLSAGRKEAIKQHAATYGNIQGLQEVPDALRHTFAVSSDISAEEHVRMQAAIQAFVDNSISKTINFPEGATEADVAHAYQLAWALGCKGLTVYVTGSRQQVVLETKATKEKKGESESAPAPSKLADSSNGYLNGHVNGHSNNGHSNSHSNSHSSSHSNGHSAAFTSGTI
;
A
#
# COMPACT_ATOMS: atom_id res chain seq x y z
N MET A 1 5.45 -10.41 31.65
CA MET A 1 4.45 -11.50 31.58
C MET A 1 4.82 -12.71 32.45
N ARG A 2 5.93 -13.43 32.20
CA ARG A 2 6.33 -14.58 33.03
C ARG A 2 6.36 -14.27 34.53
N GLY A 3 7.03 -13.19 34.93
CA GLY A 3 7.08 -12.76 36.35
C GLY A 3 5.72 -12.45 36.98
N LEU A 4 4.73 -11.98 36.21
CA LEU A 4 3.37 -11.72 36.71
C LEU A 4 2.63 -13.02 37.05
N PHE A 5 2.76 -14.04 36.20
CA PHE A 5 2.22 -15.37 36.51
C PHE A 5 2.94 -16.01 37.69
N GLU A 6 4.27 -15.85 37.79
CA GLU A 6 5.05 -16.39 38.90
C GLU A 6 4.74 -15.75 40.25
N ALA A 7 4.48 -14.44 40.27
CA ALA A 7 4.10 -13.73 41.50
C ALA A 7 2.63 -14.04 41.88
N ASP A 8 1.68 -13.62 41.04
CA ASP A 8 0.26 -13.54 41.40
C ASP A 8 -0.63 -14.54 40.65
N GLY A 9 -0.01 -15.40 39.83
CA GLY A 9 -0.73 -16.39 39.06
C GLY A 9 -1.03 -17.69 39.81
N ALA A 10 -1.98 -18.45 39.31
CA ALA A 10 -2.32 -19.78 39.79
C ALA A 10 -2.62 -20.71 38.62
N LEU A 11 -2.71 -22.00 38.91
CA LEU A 11 -3.26 -22.97 37.96
C LEU A 11 -4.70 -23.28 38.33
N SER A 12 -5.59 -23.20 37.34
CA SER A 12 -6.95 -23.67 37.47
C SER A 12 -7.21 -24.70 36.38
N HIS A 13 -7.44 -25.96 36.80
CA HIS A 13 -7.67 -27.10 35.91
C HIS A 13 -6.58 -27.24 34.83
N GLY A 14 -5.30 -27.09 35.21
CA GLY A 14 -4.16 -27.19 34.30
C GLY A 14 -3.88 -25.93 33.45
N TYR A 15 -4.69 -24.88 33.56
CA TYR A 15 -4.52 -23.64 32.82
C TYR A 15 -3.93 -22.51 33.67
N PRO A 16 -2.97 -21.73 33.14
CA PRO A 16 -2.49 -20.52 33.77
C PRO A 16 -3.62 -19.50 33.97
N GLN A 17 -3.64 -18.93 35.18
CA GLN A 17 -4.54 -17.89 35.63
C GLN A 17 -3.71 -16.80 36.30
N PHE A 18 -4.13 -15.55 36.15
CA PHE A 18 -3.60 -14.37 36.81
C PHE A 18 -4.74 -13.68 37.57
N ASN A 19 -4.48 -13.23 38.78
CA ASN A 19 -5.47 -12.54 39.61
C ASN A 19 -4.96 -11.15 39.99
N THR A 20 -5.84 -10.15 39.94
CA THR A 20 -5.51 -8.79 40.37
C THR A 20 -6.75 -8.06 40.88
N THR A 21 -6.58 -7.01 41.68
CA THR A 21 -7.66 -6.10 42.06
C THR A 21 -7.78 -4.91 41.10
N SER A 22 -6.85 -4.75 40.15
CA SER A 22 -6.87 -3.69 39.12
C SER A 22 -7.57 -4.17 37.86
N GLU A 23 -8.69 -3.54 37.51
CA GLU A 23 -9.39 -3.80 36.25
C GLU A 23 -8.51 -3.49 35.03
N GLN A 24 -7.79 -2.37 35.08
CA GLN A 24 -6.90 -1.93 34.01
C GLN A 24 -5.81 -2.99 33.75
N LEU A 25 -5.12 -3.43 34.80
CA LEU A 25 -4.08 -4.44 34.67
C LEU A 25 -4.63 -5.76 34.13
N ALA A 26 -5.83 -6.16 34.56
CA ALA A 26 -6.49 -7.36 34.04
C ALA A 26 -6.77 -7.24 32.52
N ARG A 27 -7.23 -6.08 32.05
CA ARG A 27 -7.50 -5.82 30.63
C ARG A 27 -6.22 -5.74 29.79
N GLU A 28 -5.17 -5.09 30.31
CA GLU A 28 -3.87 -4.98 29.63
C GLU A 28 -3.20 -6.36 29.51
N VAL A 29 -3.17 -7.14 30.60
CA VAL A 29 -2.65 -8.51 30.59
C VAL A 29 -3.45 -9.40 29.65
N ALA A 30 -4.78 -9.27 29.62
CA ALA A 30 -5.62 -10.00 28.69
C ALA A 30 -5.31 -9.63 27.22
N THR A 31 -5.14 -8.34 26.93
CA THR A 31 -4.80 -7.85 25.59
C THR A 31 -3.45 -8.40 25.13
N LEU A 32 -2.43 -8.35 25.99
CA LEU A 32 -1.11 -8.93 25.70
C LEU A 32 -1.19 -10.44 25.46
N LEU A 33 -1.96 -11.18 26.26
CA LEU A 33 -2.14 -12.61 26.08
C LEU A 33 -2.84 -12.93 24.74
N ILE A 34 -3.87 -12.18 24.38
CA ILE A 34 -4.56 -12.32 23.09
C ILE A 34 -3.60 -12.02 21.93
N GLY A 35 -2.80 -10.96 22.03
CA GLY A 35 -1.77 -10.63 21.03
C GLY A 35 -0.71 -11.72 20.84
N LEU A 36 -0.43 -12.50 21.90
CA LEU A 36 0.45 -13.68 21.84
C LEU A 36 -0.28 -14.96 21.38
N GLY A 37 -1.53 -14.86 20.89
CA GLY A 37 -2.32 -16.01 20.47
C GLY A 37 -2.88 -16.85 21.61
N CYS A 38 -2.98 -16.31 22.83
CA CYS A 38 -3.57 -17.00 23.98
C CYS A 38 -5.02 -16.57 24.23
N PRO A 39 -6.05 -17.37 23.85
CA PRO A 39 -7.43 -17.07 24.25
C PRO A 39 -7.59 -17.05 25.77
N VAL A 40 -8.10 -15.93 26.29
CA VAL A 40 -8.34 -15.74 27.73
C VAL A 40 -9.78 -15.38 28.04
N SER A 41 -10.22 -15.69 29.26
CA SER A 41 -11.41 -15.10 29.86
C SER A 41 -11.02 -14.13 30.97
N VAL A 42 -11.68 -12.98 31.03
CA VAL A 42 -11.62 -12.07 32.16
C VAL A 42 -12.91 -12.20 32.97
N ARG A 43 -12.81 -12.50 34.26
CA ARG A 43 -13.96 -12.57 35.17
C ARG A 43 -13.78 -11.61 36.33
N ARG A 44 -14.86 -10.94 36.71
CA ARG A 44 -14.96 -10.16 37.94
C ARG A 44 -15.65 -11.01 38.99
N ASN A 45 -14.98 -11.21 40.11
CA ASN A 45 -15.56 -11.84 41.30
C ASN A 45 -15.67 -10.81 42.41
N GLU A 46 -16.85 -10.72 43.00
CA GLU A 46 -17.10 -9.91 44.20
C GLU A 46 -16.99 -10.85 45.40
N TYR A 47 -15.82 -10.86 46.05
CA TYR A 47 -15.64 -11.56 47.31
C TYR A 47 -15.57 -10.54 48.44
N GLN A 48 -16.50 -10.64 49.38
CA GLN A 48 -16.30 -10.08 50.71
C GLN A 48 -15.52 -11.12 51.53
N ASN A 49 -14.26 -10.83 51.82
CA ASN A 49 -13.48 -11.68 52.71
C ASN A 49 -12.54 -10.82 53.58
N ARG A 50 -11.82 -11.48 54.49
CA ARG A 50 -10.91 -10.84 55.45
C ARG A 50 -9.75 -10.03 54.82
N LEU A 51 -9.53 -10.13 53.51
CA LEU A 51 -8.44 -9.46 52.79
C LEU A 51 -8.91 -8.19 52.05
N GLY A 52 -10.22 -7.91 52.01
CA GLY A 52 -10.77 -6.69 51.42
C GLY A 52 -12.14 -6.87 50.78
N ASP A 53 -12.73 -5.73 50.40
CA ASP A 53 -14.02 -5.60 49.71
C ASP A 53 -13.86 -5.29 48.21
N LYS A 54 -12.63 -5.08 47.75
CA LYS A 54 -12.35 -4.77 46.34
C LYS A 54 -12.64 -5.98 45.43
N PRO A 55 -13.26 -5.75 44.25
CA PRO A 55 -13.51 -6.81 43.29
C PRO A 55 -12.19 -7.42 42.81
N GLN A 56 -12.17 -8.74 42.69
CA GLN A 56 -11.05 -9.48 42.15
C GLN A 56 -11.29 -9.79 40.68
N TRP A 57 -10.34 -9.43 39.84
CA TRP A 57 -10.31 -9.73 38.42
C TRP A 57 -9.43 -10.94 38.16
N ILE A 58 -9.98 -11.89 37.41
CA ILE A 58 -9.35 -13.18 37.10
C ILE A 58 -9.18 -13.26 35.59
N VAL A 59 -7.92 -13.26 35.13
CA VAL A 59 -7.56 -13.48 33.73
C VAL A 59 -7.08 -14.92 33.60
N ARG A 60 -7.78 -15.75 32.82
CA ARG A 60 -7.47 -17.18 32.71
C ARG A 60 -7.36 -17.60 31.27
N ILE A 61 -6.34 -18.40 30.95
CA ILE A 61 -6.21 -19.06 29.64
C ILE A 61 -7.23 -20.20 29.54
N ARG A 62 -7.92 -20.32 28.41
CA ARG A 62 -9.15 -21.14 28.31
C ARG A 62 -9.13 -22.26 27.27
N SER A 63 -8.03 -22.46 26.55
CA SER A 63 -7.99 -23.44 25.46
C SER A 63 -6.62 -24.10 25.33
N HIS A 64 -6.59 -25.33 24.79
CA HIS A 64 -5.34 -25.99 24.43
C HIS A 64 -4.44 -25.12 23.54
N VAL A 65 -4.99 -24.42 22.53
CA VAL A 65 -4.22 -23.51 21.67
C VAL A 65 -3.55 -22.41 22.50
N GLY A 66 -4.30 -21.81 23.43
CA GLY A 66 -3.75 -20.79 24.32
C GLY A 66 -2.71 -21.32 25.29
N LEU A 67 -2.83 -22.59 25.71
CA LEU A 67 -1.82 -23.22 26.55
C LEU A 67 -0.52 -23.47 25.77
N GLU A 68 -0.60 -23.91 24.52
CA GLU A 68 0.59 -24.08 23.66
C GLU A 68 1.24 -22.73 23.34
N ALA A 69 0.44 -21.72 23.00
CA ALA A 69 0.92 -20.35 22.79
C ALA A 69 1.62 -19.82 24.05
N TRP A 70 1.03 -20.03 25.23
CA TRP A 70 1.64 -19.64 26.49
C TRP A 70 2.94 -20.39 26.78
N ARG A 71 3.02 -21.70 26.53
CA ARG A 71 4.24 -22.50 26.73
C ARG A 71 5.38 -22.02 25.84
N THR A 72 5.06 -21.62 24.62
CA THR A 72 6.01 -21.20 23.59
C THR A 72 6.49 -19.77 23.83
N ALA A 73 5.55 -18.84 24.05
CA ALA A 73 5.86 -17.41 24.12
C ALA A 73 6.18 -16.91 25.54
N ILE A 74 5.63 -17.53 26.59
CA ILE A 74 5.78 -17.08 27.98
C ILE A 74 6.58 -18.10 28.79
N GLY A 75 6.09 -19.34 28.87
CA GLY A 75 6.69 -20.45 29.62
C GLY A 75 6.92 -20.17 31.11
N CYS A 76 7.59 -21.10 31.79
CA CYS A 76 7.99 -20.95 33.19
C CYS A 76 9.36 -21.59 33.47
N ASP A 77 9.91 -21.30 34.64
CA ASP A 77 11.08 -22.01 35.16
C ASP A 77 10.73 -23.46 35.55
N GLN A 78 11.69 -24.39 35.56
CA GLN A 78 11.47 -25.78 35.95
C GLN A 78 11.06 -25.94 37.43
N ARG A 79 11.43 -24.99 38.29
CA ARG A 79 11.07 -24.95 39.71
C ARG A 79 9.71 -24.30 39.95
N SER A 80 9.07 -23.79 38.89
CA SER A 80 7.78 -23.12 38.98
C SER A 80 6.64 -24.08 39.23
N ARG A 81 5.62 -23.61 39.96
CA ARG A 81 4.33 -24.30 40.06
C ARG A 81 3.66 -24.53 38.70
N PHE A 82 3.99 -23.69 37.71
CA PHE A 82 3.47 -23.78 36.35
C PHE A 82 4.14 -24.87 35.50
N VAL A 83 5.20 -25.54 35.97
CA VAL A 83 5.86 -26.62 35.21
C VAL A 83 4.90 -27.75 34.83
N THR A 84 3.87 -27.97 35.65
CA THR A 84 2.79 -28.92 35.40
C THR A 84 1.98 -28.60 34.14
N CYS A 85 2.03 -27.35 33.63
CA CYS A 85 1.45 -27.00 32.34
C CYS A 85 2.04 -27.83 31.21
N TYR A 86 3.32 -28.22 31.25
CA TYR A 86 3.98 -28.96 30.17
C TYR A 86 3.59 -30.45 30.14
N THR A 87 3.20 -31.00 31.30
CA THR A 87 2.74 -32.39 31.43
C THR A 87 1.23 -32.51 31.37
N PHE A 88 0.49 -31.43 31.60
CA PHE A 88 -0.96 -31.38 31.44
C PHE A 88 -1.37 -31.64 29.99
N ARG A 89 -2.35 -32.53 29.81
CA ARG A 89 -2.97 -32.86 28.51
C ARG A 89 -4.42 -32.35 28.50
N PRO A 90 -4.68 -31.22 27.82
CA PRO A 90 -6.02 -30.71 27.58
C PRO A 90 -6.97 -31.79 27.03
N ASN A 91 -8.21 -31.82 27.52
CA ASN A 91 -9.25 -32.64 26.88
C ASN A 91 -9.87 -31.81 25.76
N THR A 92 -9.42 -32.03 24.54
CA THR A 92 -9.82 -31.28 23.34
C THR A 92 -11.28 -31.50 22.93
N GLU A 93 -11.94 -32.57 23.41
CA GLU A 93 -13.37 -32.85 23.18
C GLU A 93 -14.26 -32.00 24.09
N LYS A 94 -13.85 -31.80 25.35
CA LYS A 94 -14.59 -31.01 26.37
C LYS A 94 -14.22 -29.54 26.41
N GLU A 95 -13.05 -29.19 25.89
CA GLU A 95 -12.68 -27.81 25.60
C GLU A 95 -13.44 -27.37 24.37
N SER A 96 -14.76 -27.25 24.53
CA SER A 96 -15.65 -26.70 23.53
C SER A 96 -15.10 -25.33 23.16
N SER A 97 -14.49 -25.30 22.00
CA SER A 97 -14.17 -24.09 21.27
C SER A 97 -15.44 -23.24 21.16
N TYR A 98 -15.25 -21.93 21.13
CA TYR A 98 -16.31 -20.95 21.24
C TYR A 98 -17.43 -21.21 20.20
N ALA A 99 -18.64 -20.75 20.52
CA ALA A 99 -19.74 -20.83 19.58
C ALA A 99 -19.47 -19.92 18.39
N LEU A 100 -19.58 -20.49 17.19
CA LEU A 100 -19.49 -19.74 15.96
C LEU A 100 -20.68 -18.76 15.89
N PRO A 101 -20.43 -17.45 15.79
CA PRO A 101 -21.52 -16.49 15.63
C PRO A 101 -22.14 -16.67 14.24
N HIS A 102 -23.42 -16.34 14.11
CA HIS A 102 -24.16 -16.46 12.86
C HIS A 102 -24.02 -17.85 12.22
N PRO A 103 -24.50 -18.94 12.86
CA PRO A 103 -24.39 -20.30 12.31
C PRO A 103 -24.83 -20.39 10.85
N GLU A 104 -25.84 -19.62 10.44
CA GLU A 104 -26.26 -19.48 9.05
C GLU A 104 -25.11 -19.11 8.10
N TRP A 105 -24.24 -18.17 8.47
CA TRP A 105 -23.11 -17.73 7.65
C TRP A 105 -22.13 -18.88 7.38
N TRP A 106 -21.87 -19.71 8.37
CA TRP A 106 -20.94 -20.85 8.28
C TRP A 106 -21.46 -22.04 7.50
N LEU A 107 -22.79 -22.22 7.53
CA LEU A 107 -23.46 -23.40 6.98
C LEU A 107 -24.07 -23.12 5.60
N ARG A 108 -24.26 -21.85 5.24
CA ARG A 108 -24.91 -21.44 3.99
C ARG A 108 -24.23 -21.99 2.73
N PRO A 109 -22.89 -21.94 2.56
CA PRO A 109 -22.25 -22.48 1.36
C PRO A 109 -22.58 -23.97 1.15
N VAL A 110 -22.48 -24.76 2.21
CA VAL A 110 -22.82 -26.19 2.18
C VAL A 110 -24.31 -26.40 1.94
N LEU A 111 -25.17 -25.59 2.58
CA LEU A 111 -26.63 -25.69 2.43
C LEU A 111 -27.09 -25.33 1.02
N GLU A 112 -26.46 -24.35 0.37
CA GLU A 112 -26.74 -23.95 -1.02
C GLU A 112 -26.32 -25.06 -1.99
N GLU A 113 -25.11 -25.60 -1.82
CA GLU A 113 -24.57 -26.66 -2.67
C GLU A 113 -25.40 -27.95 -2.62
N ILE A 114 -25.76 -28.41 -1.43
CA ILE A 114 -26.52 -29.66 -1.29
C ILE A 114 -28.02 -29.49 -1.61
N THR A 115 -28.48 -28.26 -1.88
CA THR A 115 -29.89 -27.96 -2.14
C THR A 115 -30.19 -28.08 -3.62
N LEU A 116 -31.11 -28.99 -3.97
CA LEU A 116 -31.55 -29.15 -5.36
C LEU A 116 -32.71 -28.21 -5.68
N PRO A 117 -32.70 -27.53 -6.84
CA PRO A 117 -33.86 -26.80 -7.33
C PRO A 117 -35.01 -27.78 -7.58
N GLN A 118 -36.23 -27.43 -7.18
CA GLN A 118 -37.40 -28.21 -7.55
C GLN A 118 -38.32 -27.36 -8.43
N ILE A 119 -38.40 -27.73 -9.71
CA ILE A 119 -39.37 -27.18 -10.66
C ILE A 119 -40.54 -28.17 -10.68
N ASP A 120 -41.75 -27.72 -10.34
CA ASP A 120 -42.93 -28.55 -10.56
C ASP A 120 -43.20 -28.69 -12.07
N ARG A 121 -44.09 -29.62 -12.47
CA ARG A 121 -44.42 -29.83 -13.90
C ARG A 121 -45.05 -28.62 -14.60
N GLN A 122 -45.31 -27.53 -13.89
CA GLN A 122 -45.95 -26.31 -14.37
C GLN A 122 -45.05 -25.07 -14.23
N GLY A 123 -43.78 -25.23 -13.84
CA GLY A 123 -42.82 -24.13 -13.70
C GLY A 123 -43.07 -23.22 -12.49
N ARG A 124 -43.81 -23.65 -11.46
CA ARG A 124 -44.06 -22.86 -10.25
C ARG A 124 -43.43 -23.53 -9.02
N GLY A 125 -42.57 -22.80 -8.32
CA GLY A 125 -41.88 -23.35 -7.15
C GLY A 125 -40.80 -22.46 -6.57
N GLN A 126 -41.11 -21.22 -6.20
CA GLN A 126 -40.20 -20.38 -5.41
C GLN A 126 -40.32 -20.61 -3.89
N SER A 127 -41.15 -21.55 -3.41
CA SER A 127 -41.49 -21.56 -1.97
C SER A 127 -41.92 -22.89 -1.33
N ILE A 128 -41.63 -24.08 -1.89
CA ILE A 128 -41.99 -25.35 -1.21
C ILE A 128 -40.88 -26.42 -1.28
N ASN A 129 -40.27 -26.67 -0.12
CA ASN A 129 -39.43 -27.81 0.33
C ASN A 129 -38.47 -28.50 -0.67
N PHE A 130 -37.21 -28.08 -0.55
CA PHE A 130 -35.99 -28.57 -1.20
C PHE A 130 -35.72 -30.07 -1.01
N ARG A 131 -35.59 -30.80 -2.14
CA ARG A 131 -34.78 -32.02 -2.17
C ARG A 131 -33.32 -31.64 -1.95
N ALA A 132 -32.54 -32.57 -1.38
CA ALA A 132 -31.12 -32.37 -1.19
C ALA A 132 -30.37 -33.56 -1.77
N THR A 133 -29.18 -33.32 -2.31
CA THR A 133 -28.24 -34.39 -2.66
C THR A 133 -27.90 -35.20 -1.42
N GLU A 134 -27.77 -34.53 -0.26
CA GLU A 134 -27.51 -35.15 1.05
C GLU A 134 -28.58 -34.80 2.12
N PRO A 135 -29.70 -35.55 2.18
CA PRO A 135 -30.83 -35.22 3.07
C PRO A 135 -30.51 -35.26 4.57
N GLN A 136 -29.65 -36.18 5.00
CA GLN A 136 -29.29 -36.33 6.42
C GLN A 136 -28.35 -35.20 6.87
N LEU A 137 -27.37 -34.85 6.04
CA LEU A 137 -26.49 -33.70 6.28
C LEU A 137 -27.32 -32.43 6.36
N ARG A 138 -28.17 -32.16 5.36
CA ARG A 138 -29.06 -30.99 5.36
C ARG A 138 -29.90 -30.89 6.63
N LYS A 139 -30.48 -32.01 7.09
CA LYS A 139 -31.23 -32.04 8.37
C LYS A 139 -30.35 -31.72 9.57
N LYS A 140 -29.09 -32.19 9.59
CA LYS A 140 -28.11 -31.89 10.65
C LYS A 140 -27.74 -30.39 10.64
N LEU A 141 -27.45 -29.82 9.47
CA LEU A 141 -27.09 -28.40 9.30
C LEU A 141 -28.24 -27.46 9.66
N LEU A 142 -29.47 -27.75 9.22
CA LEU A 142 -30.64 -26.92 9.54
C LEU A 142 -30.95 -26.86 11.04
N ARG A 143 -30.56 -27.87 11.83
CA ARG A 143 -30.68 -27.81 13.29
C ARG A 143 -29.72 -26.79 13.90
N TYR A 144 -28.53 -26.62 13.33
CA TYR A 144 -27.62 -25.57 13.75
C TYR A 144 -28.09 -24.19 13.28
N ALA A 145 -28.53 -24.08 12.02
CA ALA A 145 -29.02 -22.82 11.44
C ALA A 145 -30.28 -22.27 12.13
N ARG A 146 -31.20 -23.15 12.57
CA ARG A 146 -32.42 -22.75 13.31
C ARG A 146 -32.19 -22.53 14.80
N GLY A 147 -30.98 -22.77 15.29
CA GLY A 147 -30.65 -22.66 16.72
C GLY A 147 -31.09 -23.84 17.59
N ASP A 148 -31.60 -24.93 17.01
CA ASP A 148 -31.91 -26.18 17.73
C ASP A 148 -30.65 -26.81 18.37
N ARG A 149 -29.47 -26.50 17.81
CA ARG A 149 -28.15 -26.88 18.32
C ARG A 149 -27.19 -25.70 18.21
N ARG A 150 -26.30 -25.55 19.19
CA ARG A 150 -25.25 -24.54 19.17
C ARG A 150 -24.10 -25.00 18.27
N LEU A 151 -23.80 -24.25 17.22
CA LEU A 151 -22.65 -24.54 16.35
C LEU A 151 -21.37 -24.06 17.06
N THR A 152 -20.59 -24.99 17.59
CA THR A 152 -19.25 -24.69 18.14
C THR A 152 -18.20 -24.94 17.08
N VAL A 153 -17.01 -24.35 17.23
CA VAL A 153 -15.86 -24.67 16.35
C VAL A 153 -15.55 -26.18 16.34
N SER A 154 -15.75 -26.88 17.46
CA SER A 154 -15.54 -28.33 17.58
C SER A 154 -16.62 -29.08 16.79
N ALA A 155 -17.89 -28.67 16.91
CA ALA A 155 -18.97 -29.24 16.11
C ALA A 155 -18.78 -28.94 14.61
N TYR A 156 -18.21 -27.79 14.25
CA TYR A 156 -17.88 -27.44 12.87
C TYR A 156 -16.75 -28.33 12.32
N ARG A 157 -15.70 -28.58 13.11
CA ARG A 157 -14.62 -29.50 12.76
C ARG A 157 -15.09 -30.95 12.69
N GLU A 158 -15.97 -31.38 13.60
CA GLU A 158 -16.61 -32.71 13.54
C GLU A 158 -17.45 -32.85 12.28
N LEU A 159 -18.25 -31.83 11.92
CA LEU A 159 -19.00 -31.84 10.65
C LEU A 159 -18.06 -32.00 9.45
N ALA A 160 -16.92 -31.31 9.44
CA ALA A 160 -15.91 -31.47 8.39
C ALA A 160 -15.22 -32.84 8.42
N ALA A 161 -14.97 -33.42 9.59
CA ALA A 161 -14.34 -34.74 9.69
C ALA A 161 -15.29 -35.89 9.31
N GLU A 162 -16.58 -35.77 9.64
CA GLU A 162 -17.59 -36.82 9.44
C GLU A 162 -18.28 -36.74 8.08
N CYS A 163 -18.29 -35.58 7.41
CA CYS A 163 -19.04 -35.34 6.18
C CYS A 163 -18.13 -34.71 5.12
N PRO A 164 -17.63 -35.50 4.15
CA PRO A 164 -16.76 -35.00 3.08
C PRO A 164 -17.35 -33.83 2.29
N GLU A 165 -18.66 -33.86 2.02
CA GLU A 165 -19.39 -32.81 1.30
C GLU A 165 -19.44 -31.51 2.11
N PHE A 166 -19.49 -31.62 3.44
CA PHE A 166 -19.37 -30.45 4.32
C PHE A 166 -17.95 -29.89 4.29
N ALA A 167 -16.93 -30.76 4.36
CA ALA A 167 -15.53 -30.35 4.37
C ALA A 167 -15.14 -29.56 3.12
N GLN A 168 -15.64 -29.97 1.94
CA GLN A 168 -15.36 -29.33 0.66
C GLN A 168 -15.82 -27.87 0.60
N GLN A 169 -16.95 -27.56 1.24
CA GLN A 169 -17.61 -26.26 1.17
C GLN A 169 -17.53 -25.49 2.49
N ALA A 170 -16.88 -26.06 3.51
CA ALA A 170 -16.72 -25.44 4.81
C ALA A 170 -15.69 -24.31 4.75
N ARG A 171 -16.05 -23.17 5.34
CA ARG A 171 -15.15 -22.02 5.44
C ARG A 171 -13.98 -22.34 6.37
N PRO A 172 -12.75 -21.90 6.06
CA PRO A 172 -11.61 -22.12 6.92
C PRO A 172 -11.79 -21.41 8.26
N LEU A 173 -11.45 -22.11 9.35
CA LEU A 173 -11.53 -21.60 10.73
C LEU A 173 -10.25 -20.92 11.22
N ASN A 174 -9.21 -20.87 10.39
CA ASN A 174 -7.89 -20.43 10.80
C ASN A 174 -7.85 -18.90 10.94
N ASN A 175 -7.20 -18.40 12.00
CA ASN A 175 -6.93 -16.97 12.24
C ASN A 175 -8.15 -16.05 12.45
N VAL A 176 -9.37 -16.56 12.61
CA VAL A 176 -10.55 -15.72 12.87
C VAL A 176 -10.92 -15.70 14.36
N TRP A 177 -11.05 -14.50 14.91
CA TRP A 177 -11.50 -14.26 16.28
C TRP A 177 -12.82 -13.51 16.27
N PHE A 178 -13.78 -14.00 17.05
CA PHE A 178 -15.11 -13.41 17.11
C PHE A 178 -15.31 -12.74 18.46
N VAL A 179 -15.67 -11.46 18.41
CA VAL A 179 -16.07 -10.69 19.59
C VAL A 179 -17.57 -10.43 19.52
N THR A 180 -18.27 -10.67 20.62
CA THR A 180 -19.67 -10.25 20.74
C THR A 180 -19.68 -8.82 21.25
N VAL A 181 -20.18 -7.89 20.45
CA VAL A 181 -20.44 -6.52 20.92
C VAL A 181 -21.62 -6.58 21.88
N THR A 182 -21.36 -6.49 23.18
CA THR A 182 -22.40 -6.62 24.22
C THR A 182 -23.18 -5.33 24.45
N ALA A 183 -22.57 -4.19 24.14
CA ALA A 183 -23.18 -2.87 24.18
C ALA A 183 -22.36 -1.91 23.32
N VAL A 184 -23.04 -0.96 22.68
CA VAL A 184 -22.42 0.23 22.11
C VAL A 184 -22.85 1.39 22.98
N ALA A 185 -21.92 2.04 23.66
CA ALA A 185 -22.19 3.20 24.49
C ALA A 185 -21.52 4.42 23.87
N VAL A 186 -22.22 5.56 23.89
CA VAL A 186 -21.61 6.85 23.56
C VAL A 186 -20.64 7.17 24.70
N THR A 187 -19.34 7.02 24.45
CA THR A 187 -18.29 7.31 25.43
C THR A 187 -17.97 8.80 25.54
N GLY A 188 -18.71 9.64 24.83
CA GLY A 188 -18.44 11.07 24.68
C GLY A 188 -17.34 11.36 23.67
N GLN A 189 -16.96 12.63 23.56
CA GLN A 189 -15.77 13.04 22.82
C GLN A 189 -14.55 12.68 23.69
N ALA A 190 -13.70 11.80 23.19
CA ALA A 190 -12.38 11.58 23.76
C ALA A 190 -11.40 12.56 23.12
N LEU A 191 -10.58 13.23 23.93
CA LEU A 191 -9.45 14.01 23.44
C LEU A 191 -8.51 13.04 22.71
N THR A 192 -8.59 13.04 21.39
CA THR A 192 -7.64 12.34 20.53
C THR A 192 -6.56 13.37 20.23
N LEU A 193 -5.43 13.23 20.91
CA LEU A 193 -4.27 14.05 20.64
C LEU A 193 -3.47 13.37 19.55
N ASP A 194 -3.23 14.07 18.44
CA ASP A 194 -2.03 13.79 17.67
C ASP A 194 -0.85 14.20 18.54
N LEU A 195 0.00 13.23 18.86
CA LEU A 195 1.27 13.48 19.50
C LEU A 195 2.21 14.03 18.45
N GLU A 196 2.22 15.35 18.31
CA GLU A 196 3.36 16.04 17.71
C GLU A 196 4.47 16.09 18.75
N VAL A 197 5.66 15.76 18.32
CA VAL A 197 6.86 15.67 19.15
C VAL A 197 7.83 16.62 18.49
N ASP A 198 8.39 17.55 19.27
CA ASP A 198 9.14 18.71 18.76
C ASP A 198 10.33 18.30 17.85
N GLU A 199 10.80 17.06 17.97
CA GLU A 199 11.90 16.51 17.19
C GLU A 199 11.44 15.35 16.32
N ASN A 200 12.13 15.12 15.20
CA ASN A 200 11.83 14.02 14.30
C ASN A 200 12.25 12.69 14.95
N HIS A 201 11.29 11.94 15.50
CA HIS A 201 11.54 10.66 16.11
C HIS A 201 11.23 9.54 15.13
N THR A 202 12.22 8.67 14.99
CA THR A 202 12.09 7.43 14.27
C THR A 202 11.93 6.32 15.29
N TYR A 203 10.94 5.44 15.12
CA TYR A 203 10.79 4.29 16.01
C TYR A 203 10.53 3.03 15.22
N LEU A 204 11.06 1.92 15.73
CA LEU A 204 10.91 0.57 15.19
C LEU A 204 9.71 -0.12 15.85
N ALA A 205 8.61 -0.28 15.11
CA ALA A 205 7.45 -1.07 15.51
C ALA A 205 7.33 -2.30 14.60
N ASN A 206 7.42 -3.52 15.16
CA ASN A 206 7.39 -4.77 14.38
C ASN A 206 8.43 -4.85 13.23
N GLY A 207 9.61 -4.25 13.40
CA GLY A 207 10.62 -4.17 12.34
C GLY A 207 10.38 -3.07 11.31
N LEU A 208 9.39 -2.19 11.55
CA LEU A 208 9.01 -1.08 10.66
C LEU A 208 9.45 0.25 11.26
N VAL A 209 9.95 1.12 10.40
CA VAL A 209 10.44 2.45 10.73
C VAL A 209 9.32 3.46 10.51
N THR A 210 8.88 4.11 11.57
CA THR A 210 7.82 5.14 11.53
C THR A 210 8.36 6.49 12.00
N HIS A 211 7.98 7.58 11.32
CA HIS A 211 8.38 8.96 11.63
C HIS A 211 7.18 9.81 12.06
N ASN A 212 7.40 10.72 13.00
CA ASN A 212 6.39 11.63 13.56
C ASN A 212 6.28 12.99 12.83
N SER A 213 7.23 13.34 11.95
CA SER A 213 7.19 14.56 11.13
C SER A 213 7.59 14.24 9.68
N ARG A 214 6.80 14.73 8.72
CA ARG A 214 7.05 14.53 7.29
C ARG A 214 7.69 15.80 6.71
N ARG A 215 8.90 15.68 6.17
CA ARG A 215 9.48 16.77 5.36
C ARG A 215 8.54 17.06 4.19
N GLY A 216 8.37 18.34 3.86
CA GLY A 216 7.55 18.75 2.70
C GLY A 216 8.10 18.13 1.42
N ALA A 217 7.22 17.50 0.64
CA ALA A 217 7.52 16.97 -0.68
C ALA A 217 6.69 17.75 -1.70
N ASN A 218 7.37 18.37 -2.67
CA ASN A 218 6.75 19.22 -3.67
C ASN A 218 7.00 18.67 -5.08
N MET A 219 6.13 19.01 -6.02
CA MET A 219 6.33 18.78 -7.46
C MET A 219 6.46 20.12 -8.16
N GLY A 220 7.53 20.30 -8.93
CA GLY A 220 7.68 21.41 -9.86
C GLY A 220 7.45 20.91 -11.28
N VAL A 221 6.49 21.51 -11.99
CA VAL A 221 6.22 21.18 -13.40
C VAL A 221 6.39 22.43 -14.25
N LEU A 222 7.10 22.31 -15.37
CA LEU A 222 7.18 23.37 -16.36
C LEU A 222 6.87 22.80 -17.75
N ARG A 223 6.01 23.50 -18.51
CA ARG A 223 5.64 23.08 -19.87
C ARG A 223 6.83 23.23 -20.81
N VAL A 224 6.98 22.28 -21.73
CA VAL A 224 8.16 22.15 -22.60
C VAL A 224 8.40 23.36 -23.51
N ASP A 225 7.39 24.18 -23.76
CA ASP A 225 7.49 25.41 -24.55
C ASP A 225 7.74 26.68 -23.73
N HIS A 226 7.98 26.57 -22.43
CA HIS A 226 8.29 27.74 -21.61
C HIS A 226 9.68 28.33 -21.99
N PRO A 227 9.87 29.67 -21.98
CA PRO A 227 11.15 30.30 -22.33
C PRO A 227 12.34 29.82 -21.49
N ASP A 228 12.09 29.57 -20.20
CA ASP A 228 13.10 29.13 -19.22
C ASP A 228 13.24 27.59 -19.12
N ILE A 229 12.64 26.82 -20.04
CA ILE A 229 12.63 25.35 -19.96
C ILE A 229 14.03 24.74 -19.88
N GLU A 230 14.98 25.33 -20.60
CA GLU A 230 16.35 24.86 -20.65
C GLU A 230 17.09 25.01 -19.32
N ASP A 231 16.78 26.05 -18.54
CA ASP A 231 17.35 26.29 -17.22
C ASP A 231 16.64 25.42 -16.17
N PHE A 232 15.33 25.25 -16.32
CA PHE A 232 14.54 24.36 -15.47
C PHE A 232 15.00 22.91 -15.57
N ILE A 233 15.30 22.40 -16.77
CA ILE A 233 15.84 21.05 -16.96
C ILE A 233 17.15 20.86 -16.19
N ALA A 234 18.00 21.89 -16.15
CA ALA A 234 19.32 21.83 -15.51
C ALA A 234 19.32 22.23 -14.02
N CYS A 235 18.18 22.66 -13.46
CA CYS A 235 18.15 23.30 -12.13
C CYS A 235 18.52 22.36 -10.99
N LYS A 236 18.49 21.04 -11.21
CA LYS A 236 18.92 20.00 -10.28
C LYS A 236 20.14 19.21 -10.76
N ALA A 237 20.97 19.80 -11.63
CA ALA A 237 22.22 19.19 -12.08
C ALA A 237 23.13 18.75 -10.92
N GLU A 238 23.20 19.59 -9.88
CA GLU A 238 23.95 19.33 -8.65
C GLU A 238 23.01 18.78 -7.57
N GLU A 239 23.23 17.53 -7.14
CA GLU A 239 22.44 16.90 -6.07
C GLU A 239 22.49 17.72 -4.77
N GLY A 240 21.34 17.85 -4.09
CA GLY A 240 21.22 18.53 -2.80
C GLY A 240 20.90 20.02 -2.85
N THR A 241 21.00 20.68 -4.02
CA THR A 241 20.65 22.11 -4.18
C THR A 241 19.14 22.38 -4.03
N ILE A 242 18.30 21.48 -4.54
CA ILE A 242 16.83 21.54 -4.41
C ILE A 242 16.33 20.21 -3.84
N ALA A 243 16.42 20.03 -2.53
CA ALA A 243 16.17 18.74 -1.87
C ALA A 243 14.69 18.34 -1.72
N ASN A 244 13.76 19.30 -1.73
CA ASN A 244 12.33 19.07 -1.39
C ASN A 244 11.38 19.07 -2.59
N PHE A 245 11.89 19.26 -3.81
CA PHE A 245 11.10 19.20 -5.03
C PHE A 245 11.52 18.01 -5.88
N ASN A 246 10.56 17.21 -6.33
CA ASN A 246 10.71 16.51 -7.60
C ASN A 246 10.42 17.51 -8.73
N ILE A 247 11.12 17.38 -9.86
CA ILE A 247 10.85 18.22 -11.04
C ILE A 247 10.47 17.36 -12.24
N SER A 248 9.54 17.84 -13.05
CA SER A 248 9.10 17.18 -14.28
C SER A 248 8.83 18.19 -15.39
N VAL A 249 9.09 17.78 -16.64
CA VAL A 249 8.70 18.55 -17.82
C VAL A 249 7.32 18.10 -18.27
N ALA A 250 6.39 19.05 -18.43
CA ALA A 250 5.11 18.82 -19.08
C ALA A 250 5.30 18.84 -20.61
N ILE A 251 5.36 17.65 -21.19
CA ILE A 251 5.64 17.37 -22.59
C ILE A 251 4.33 17.31 -23.39
N THR A 252 4.26 18.08 -24.48
CA THR A 252 3.13 18.10 -25.41
C THR A 252 3.31 17.11 -26.56
N ASP A 253 2.21 16.71 -27.19
CA ASP A 253 2.20 15.89 -28.40
C ASP A 253 2.85 16.65 -29.57
N GLU A 254 2.66 17.98 -29.65
CA GLU A 254 3.33 18.85 -30.64
C GLU A 254 4.85 18.73 -30.53
N PHE A 255 5.40 18.77 -29.31
CA PHE A 255 6.83 18.63 -29.09
C PHE A 255 7.34 17.25 -29.46
N MET A 256 6.67 16.18 -29.03
CA MET A 256 7.08 14.81 -29.35
C MET A 256 7.03 14.52 -30.86
N GLN A 257 6.03 15.08 -31.54
CA GLN A 257 5.95 15.01 -33.00
C GLN A 257 7.10 15.78 -33.66
N ALA A 258 7.44 16.98 -33.18
CA ALA A 258 8.59 17.74 -33.66
C ALA A 258 9.93 17.01 -33.41
N VAL A 259 10.09 16.32 -32.28
CA VAL A 259 11.28 15.46 -32.00
C VAL A 259 11.39 14.34 -33.03
N LYS A 260 10.27 13.66 -33.33
CA LYS A 260 10.22 12.58 -34.31
C LYS A 260 10.59 13.06 -35.70
N ASP A 261 10.04 14.19 -36.11
CA ASP A 261 10.20 14.77 -37.44
C ASP A 261 11.51 15.57 -37.61
N ASP A 262 12.32 15.67 -36.55
CA ASP A 262 13.52 16.52 -36.51
C ASP A 262 13.23 17.99 -36.86
N ALA A 263 12.11 18.49 -36.35
CA ALA A 263 11.60 19.82 -36.62
C ALA A 263 12.01 20.85 -35.56
N ASP A 264 11.87 22.11 -35.94
CA ASP A 264 11.95 23.24 -35.03
C ASP A 264 10.70 23.33 -34.13
N PHE A 265 10.88 23.83 -32.90
CA PHE A 265 9.86 23.98 -31.88
C PHE A 265 9.89 25.39 -31.28
N ALA A 266 8.72 26.02 -31.15
CA ALA A 266 8.59 27.38 -30.65
C ALA A 266 8.44 27.41 -29.13
N LEU A 267 9.35 28.09 -28.44
CA LEU A 267 9.15 28.49 -27.05
C LEU A 267 8.26 29.74 -27.02
N ARG A 268 7.27 29.77 -26.13
CA ARG A 268 6.19 30.77 -26.12
C ARG A 268 6.14 31.51 -24.79
N ASN A 269 5.96 32.83 -24.86
CA ASN A 269 5.74 33.62 -23.66
C ASN A 269 4.35 33.28 -23.07
N PRO A 270 4.27 32.83 -21.81
CA PRO A 270 3.00 32.39 -21.21
C PRO A 270 1.99 33.53 -21.01
N ARG A 271 2.41 34.80 -21.10
CA ARG A 271 1.52 35.98 -20.89
C ARG A 271 0.71 36.35 -22.13
N ASP A 272 1.28 36.16 -23.31
CA ASP A 272 0.67 36.63 -24.58
C ASP A 272 0.69 35.58 -25.71
N GLY A 273 1.31 34.42 -25.50
CA GLY A 273 1.41 33.33 -26.46
C GLY A 273 2.36 33.59 -27.63
N SER A 274 3.06 34.74 -27.65
CA SER A 274 4.01 35.09 -28.70
C SER A 274 5.22 34.15 -28.67
N VAL A 275 5.80 33.89 -29.85
CA VAL A 275 7.03 33.10 -29.96
C VAL A 275 8.18 33.90 -29.38
N TRP A 276 8.78 33.39 -28.31
CA TRP A 276 9.96 33.95 -27.66
C TRP A 276 11.23 33.61 -28.45
N ARG A 277 11.42 32.33 -28.76
CA ARG A 277 12.46 31.82 -29.66
C ARG A 277 12.09 30.45 -30.20
N THR A 278 12.73 30.07 -31.30
CA THR A 278 12.62 28.73 -31.87
C THR A 278 13.88 27.94 -31.53
N VAL A 279 13.71 26.67 -31.15
CA VAL A 279 14.79 25.72 -30.86
C VAL A 279 14.58 24.45 -31.66
N ARG A 280 15.64 23.70 -31.95
CA ARG A 280 15.49 22.37 -32.54
C ARG A 280 14.91 21.42 -31.49
N ALA A 281 13.81 20.74 -31.81
CA ALA A 281 13.10 19.91 -30.83
C ALA A 281 13.97 18.78 -30.27
N ARG A 282 14.78 18.14 -31.13
CA ARG A 282 15.72 17.08 -30.72
C ARG A 282 16.76 17.55 -29.72
N ASP A 283 17.36 18.71 -29.93
CA ASP A 283 18.39 19.23 -29.03
C ASP A 283 17.81 19.48 -27.62
N LEU A 284 16.57 20.00 -27.55
CA LEU A 284 15.87 20.18 -26.26
C LEU A 284 15.50 18.83 -25.62
N PHE A 285 15.05 17.86 -26.42
CA PHE A 285 14.72 16.52 -25.93
C PHE A 285 15.96 15.79 -25.42
N GLU A 286 17.07 15.81 -26.16
CA GLU A 286 18.37 15.26 -25.74
C GLU A 286 18.84 15.89 -24.42
N LYS A 287 18.58 17.18 -24.20
CA LYS A 287 18.85 17.84 -22.93
C LYS A 287 18.01 17.26 -21.79
N VAL A 288 16.70 17.06 -21.97
CA VAL A 288 15.83 16.40 -20.99
C VAL A 288 16.37 15.01 -20.64
N ILE A 289 16.69 14.23 -21.68
CA ILE A 289 17.16 12.85 -21.53
C ILE A 289 18.50 12.78 -20.80
N ARG A 290 19.45 13.67 -21.11
CA ARG A 290 20.76 13.72 -20.45
C ARG A 290 20.63 13.89 -18.94
N TYR A 291 19.80 14.82 -18.48
CA TYR A 291 19.62 15.06 -17.05
C TYR A 291 18.84 13.91 -16.39
N ALA A 292 17.78 13.42 -17.03
CA ALA A 292 17.03 12.27 -16.55
C ALA A 292 17.91 11.01 -16.42
N HIS A 293 18.84 10.79 -17.35
CA HIS A 293 19.84 9.74 -17.29
C HIS A 293 20.84 9.95 -16.14
N HIS A 294 21.29 11.19 -15.94
CA HIS A 294 22.29 11.55 -14.94
C HIS A 294 21.81 11.35 -13.50
N ASN A 295 20.58 11.73 -13.15
CA ASN A 295 20.11 11.66 -11.74
C ASN A 295 18.61 11.29 -11.57
N GLY A 296 17.93 10.88 -12.65
CA GLY A 296 16.51 10.53 -12.64
C GLY A 296 15.56 11.73 -12.73
N GLU A 297 16.06 12.94 -12.97
CA GLU A 297 15.25 14.16 -13.10
C GLU A 297 15.71 15.03 -14.27
N PRO A 298 14.81 15.76 -14.96
CA PRO A 298 13.38 15.84 -14.69
C PRO A 298 12.61 14.58 -15.14
N GLY A 299 11.50 14.30 -14.47
CA GLY A 299 10.51 13.32 -14.97
C GLY A 299 9.81 13.82 -16.24
N ALA A 300 9.10 12.92 -16.92
CA ALA A 300 8.23 13.27 -18.05
C ALA A 300 6.77 13.19 -17.66
N LEU A 301 6.02 14.24 -17.96
CA LEU A 301 4.56 14.30 -17.78
C LEU A 301 3.93 14.61 -19.14
N PHE A 302 3.18 13.67 -19.71
CA PHE A 302 2.55 13.84 -21.03
C PHE A 302 1.22 14.57 -20.85
N ILE A 303 1.27 15.90 -20.89
CA ILE A 303 0.16 16.79 -20.47
C ILE A 303 -1.06 16.64 -21.38
N ASP A 304 -0.87 16.42 -22.67
CA ASP A 304 -1.97 16.24 -23.62
C ASP A 304 -2.66 14.89 -23.41
N ALA A 305 -1.91 13.84 -23.03
CA ALA A 305 -2.46 12.54 -22.66
C ALA A 305 -3.31 12.62 -21.39
N ALA A 306 -2.86 13.39 -20.38
CA ALA A 306 -3.64 13.63 -19.17
C ALA A 306 -4.94 14.39 -19.49
N ASN A 307 -4.85 15.48 -20.25
CA ASN A 307 -5.99 16.36 -20.56
C ASN A 307 -7.04 15.72 -21.47
N ARG A 308 -6.66 14.79 -22.37
CA ARG A 308 -7.63 13.99 -23.15
C ARG A 308 -8.66 13.26 -22.28
N SER A 309 -8.27 12.90 -21.06
CA SER A 309 -9.11 12.19 -20.08
C SER A 309 -9.46 13.03 -18.85
N ASN A 310 -9.24 14.35 -18.89
CA ASN A 310 -9.61 15.22 -17.77
C ASN A 310 -11.13 15.11 -17.55
N PRO A 311 -11.61 14.73 -16.36
CA PRO A 311 -13.04 14.52 -16.15
C PRO A 311 -13.84 15.81 -16.10
N VAL A 312 -13.20 16.96 -15.82
CA VAL A 312 -13.85 18.26 -15.66
C VAL A 312 -13.18 19.35 -16.51
N PRO A 313 -13.11 19.16 -17.85
CA PRO A 313 -12.38 20.06 -18.74
C PRO A 313 -13.02 21.46 -18.83
N HIS A 314 -14.26 21.62 -18.37
CA HIS A 314 -14.94 22.91 -18.29
C HIS A 314 -14.49 23.78 -17.10
N LEU A 315 -13.82 23.20 -16.10
CA LEU A 315 -13.31 23.94 -14.94
C LEU A 315 -11.89 24.47 -15.18
N TYR A 316 -11.02 23.62 -15.73
CA TYR A 316 -9.60 23.91 -15.92
C TYR A 316 -8.96 22.86 -16.83
N ASP A 317 -7.79 23.21 -17.38
CA ASP A 317 -6.83 22.24 -17.91
C ASP A 317 -5.92 21.74 -16.78
N LEU A 318 -5.49 20.48 -16.86
CA LEU A 318 -4.52 19.90 -15.95
C LEU A 318 -3.12 20.41 -16.29
N GLU A 319 -2.44 21.03 -15.33
CA GLU A 319 -1.13 21.66 -15.52
C GLU A 319 0.01 20.96 -14.77
N ALA A 320 -0.31 20.26 -13.68
CA ALA A 320 0.68 19.63 -12.82
C ALA A 320 0.14 18.38 -12.10
N THR A 321 1.06 17.66 -11.47
CA THR A 321 0.74 16.52 -10.61
C THR A 321 1.12 16.79 -9.16
N ASN A 322 0.66 15.91 -8.27
CA ASN A 322 1.24 15.76 -6.94
C ASN A 322 2.70 15.23 -7.00
N PRO A 323 3.44 15.16 -5.87
CA PRO A 323 4.86 14.79 -5.81
C PRO A 323 5.27 13.47 -6.48
N CYS A 324 4.38 12.48 -6.53
CA CYS A 324 4.69 11.16 -7.08
C CYS A 324 4.14 10.94 -8.50
N GLY A 325 3.49 11.94 -9.11
CA GLY A 325 3.06 11.89 -10.52
C GLY A 325 1.77 11.09 -10.79
N GLU A 326 1.16 10.49 -9.77
CA GLU A 326 -0.02 9.62 -9.90
C GLU A 326 -1.36 10.37 -9.89
N GLN A 327 -1.37 11.63 -9.42
CA GLN A 327 -2.54 12.50 -9.41
C GLN A 327 -2.28 13.74 -10.25
N TRP A 328 -2.92 13.84 -11.41
CA TRP A 328 -3.11 15.11 -12.08
C TRP A 328 -4.25 15.86 -11.39
N LEU A 329 -3.98 17.09 -10.94
CA LEU A 329 -4.90 17.85 -10.10
C LEU A 329 -5.06 19.26 -10.62
N GLY A 330 -6.30 19.77 -10.55
CA GLY A 330 -6.57 21.19 -10.75
C GLY A 330 -6.09 22.04 -9.56
N PRO A 331 -6.15 23.38 -9.69
CA PRO A 331 -5.79 24.28 -8.61
C PRO A 331 -6.54 23.96 -7.31
N TYR A 332 -5.79 23.82 -6.21
CA TYR A 332 -6.31 23.49 -4.87
C TYR A 332 -6.98 22.12 -4.72
N GLU A 333 -7.05 21.30 -5.76
CA GLU A 333 -7.59 19.95 -5.61
C GLU A 333 -6.68 19.07 -4.74
N ASN A 334 -7.32 18.21 -3.98
CA ASN A 334 -6.69 17.13 -3.24
C ASN A 334 -7.24 15.79 -3.73
N CYS A 335 -6.56 14.71 -3.36
CA CYS A 335 -7.06 13.36 -3.61
C CYS A 335 -6.95 12.50 -2.35
N CYS A 336 -8.01 11.75 -2.07
CA CYS A 336 -8.01 10.74 -1.01
C CYS A 336 -7.58 9.40 -1.60
N LEU A 337 -6.42 8.90 -1.16
CA LEU A 337 -5.79 7.70 -1.71
C LEU A 337 -6.07 6.46 -0.84
N GLY A 338 -6.21 5.31 -1.49
CA GLY A 338 -6.26 3.99 -0.87
C GLY A 338 -5.68 2.93 -1.82
N SER A 339 -5.17 1.82 -1.30
CA SER A 339 -4.57 0.77 -2.13
C SER A 339 -5.00 -0.62 -1.69
N ILE A 340 -5.47 -1.43 -2.63
CA ILE A 340 -5.89 -2.81 -2.43
C ILE A 340 -4.64 -3.70 -2.35
N ASN A 341 -4.51 -4.48 -1.28
CA ASN A 341 -3.44 -5.47 -1.15
C ASN A 341 -3.73 -6.70 -2.02
N LEU A 342 -3.21 -6.75 -3.24
CA LEU A 342 -3.43 -7.86 -4.17
C LEU A 342 -2.84 -9.19 -3.67
N ASN A 343 -1.83 -9.16 -2.77
CA ASN A 343 -1.29 -10.36 -2.16
C ASN A 343 -2.36 -11.19 -1.41
N GLU A 344 -3.40 -10.54 -0.88
CA GLU A 344 -4.48 -11.20 -0.13
C GLU A 344 -5.66 -11.66 -1.02
N HIS A 345 -5.57 -11.45 -2.33
CA HIS A 345 -6.64 -11.77 -3.30
C HIS A 345 -6.28 -12.98 -4.18
N VAL A 346 -5.51 -13.90 -3.63
CA VAL A 346 -5.18 -15.19 -4.24
C VAL A 346 -5.69 -16.29 -3.33
N THR A 347 -6.51 -17.18 -3.90
CA THR A 347 -7.00 -18.40 -3.26
C THR A 347 -6.43 -19.62 -3.99
N ALA A 348 -6.90 -20.82 -3.66
CA ALA A 348 -6.52 -22.05 -4.35
C ALA A 348 -7.74 -22.86 -4.75
N GLU A 349 -7.67 -23.48 -5.92
CA GLU A 349 -8.58 -24.53 -6.38
C GLU A 349 -8.44 -25.80 -5.52
N LEU A 350 -9.34 -26.78 -5.72
CA LEU A 350 -9.33 -28.04 -4.98
C LEU A 350 -8.03 -28.85 -5.12
N ASP A 351 -7.34 -28.70 -6.25
CA ASP A 351 -6.05 -29.35 -6.50
C ASP A 351 -4.85 -28.56 -5.96
N GLY A 352 -5.10 -27.42 -5.31
CA GLY A 352 -4.09 -26.52 -4.76
C GLY A 352 -3.55 -25.49 -5.75
N THR A 353 -4.07 -25.43 -6.98
CA THR A 353 -3.65 -24.45 -7.99
C THR A 353 -4.04 -23.04 -7.55
N PRO A 354 -3.10 -22.08 -7.47
CA PRO A 354 -3.40 -20.72 -7.07
C PRO A 354 -4.23 -20.00 -8.15
N VAL A 355 -5.30 -19.33 -7.74
CA VAL A 355 -6.21 -18.56 -8.62
C VAL A 355 -6.60 -17.24 -7.98
N VAL A 356 -7.07 -16.29 -8.77
CA VAL A 356 -7.55 -14.99 -8.28
C VAL A 356 -8.87 -15.16 -7.55
N ASP A 357 -8.98 -14.58 -6.34
CA ASP A 357 -10.25 -14.47 -5.63
C ASP A 357 -11.03 -13.23 -6.11
N TRP A 358 -11.71 -13.36 -7.26
CA TRP A 358 -12.45 -12.28 -7.89
C TRP A 358 -13.62 -11.77 -7.05
N GLU A 359 -14.29 -12.64 -6.28
CA GLU A 359 -15.40 -12.26 -5.39
C GLU A 359 -14.89 -11.38 -4.24
N LEU A 360 -13.79 -11.78 -3.60
CA LEU A 360 -13.16 -10.97 -2.56
C LEU A 360 -12.66 -9.64 -3.14
N LEU A 361 -12.05 -9.67 -4.33
CA LEU A 361 -11.53 -8.46 -4.97
C LEU A 361 -12.65 -7.48 -5.28
N GLU A 362 -13.76 -7.92 -5.85
CA GLU A 362 -14.93 -7.08 -6.11
C GLU A 362 -15.43 -6.42 -4.83
N ARG A 363 -15.63 -7.21 -3.76
CA ARG A 363 -16.09 -6.68 -2.47
C ARG A 363 -15.12 -5.61 -1.95
N THR A 364 -13.82 -5.90 -1.95
CA THR A 364 -12.79 -4.97 -1.49
C THR A 364 -12.79 -3.68 -2.30
N ILE A 365 -12.93 -3.74 -3.63
CA ILE A 365 -13.02 -2.55 -4.50
C ILE A 365 -14.22 -1.68 -4.14
N ARG A 366 -15.40 -2.30 -4.02
CA ARG A 366 -16.66 -1.59 -3.76
C ARG A 366 -16.66 -0.94 -2.37
N GLU A 367 -16.20 -1.67 -1.35
CA GLU A 367 -16.06 -1.14 0.01
C GLU A 367 -15.03 0.00 0.08
N SER A 368 -13.88 -0.17 -0.58
CA SER A 368 -12.81 0.85 -0.61
C SER A 368 -13.25 2.12 -1.34
N THR A 369 -13.97 1.98 -2.46
CA THR A 369 -14.53 3.12 -3.20
C THR A 369 -15.47 3.94 -2.31
N GLN A 370 -16.38 3.28 -1.60
CA GLN A 370 -17.27 3.95 -0.66
C GLN A 370 -16.51 4.56 0.53
N PHE A 371 -15.50 3.87 1.05
CA PHE A 371 -14.66 4.37 2.13
C PHE A 371 -13.99 5.68 1.71
N LEU A 372 -13.36 5.73 0.53
CA LEU A 372 -12.70 6.93 0.03
C LEU A 372 -13.69 8.09 -0.23
N ASP A 373 -14.89 7.82 -0.76
CA ASP A 373 -15.94 8.85 -0.88
C ASP A 373 -16.35 9.40 0.50
N ASN A 374 -16.44 8.55 1.52
CA ASN A 374 -16.71 9.01 2.89
C ASN A 374 -15.57 9.88 3.43
N VAL A 375 -14.30 9.54 3.14
CA VAL A 375 -13.13 10.34 3.55
C VAL A 375 -13.22 11.76 2.99
N VAL A 376 -13.58 11.94 1.71
CA VAL A 376 -13.76 13.28 1.12
C VAL A 376 -14.72 14.15 1.96
N SER A 377 -15.78 13.55 2.53
CA SER A 377 -16.75 14.27 3.35
C SER A 377 -16.30 14.46 4.80
N ALA A 378 -15.57 13.50 5.36
CA ALA A 378 -15.12 13.50 6.75
C ALA A 378 -13.80 14.26 6.96
N ASN A 379 -13.07 14.58 5.89
CA ASN A 379 -11.76 15.19 5.96
C ASN A 379 -11.82 16.58 6.63
N ALA A 380 -10.88 16.84 7.53
CA ALA A 380 -10.72 18.14 8.18
C ALA A 380 -9.90 19.06 7.27
N TYR A 381 -10.55 19.73 6.32
CA TYR A 381 -9.89 20.65 5.42
C TYR A 381 -9.31 21.85 6.17
N VAL A 382 -8.10 22.27 5.74
CA VAL A 382 -7.35 23.36 6.36
C VAL A 382 -8.12 24.69 6.21
N PRO A 383 -8.61 25.31 7.30
CA PRO A 383 -9.51 26.47 7.21
C PRO A 383 -8.89 27.71 6.57
N VAL A 384 -7.56 27.86 6.61
CA VAL A 384 -6.85 29.00 6.02
C VAL A 384 -6.77 28.92 4.48
N VAL A 385 -7.06 27.75 3.89
CA VAL A 385 -7.16 27.57 2.42
C VAL A 385 -8.52 26.96 2.06
N PRO A 386 -9.62 27.71 2.20
CA PRO A 386 -10.98 27.19 1.98
C PRO A 386 -11.21 26.67 0.55
N GLN A 387 -10.40 27.11 -0.41
CA GLN A 387 -10.41 26.63 -1.80
C GLN A 387 -10.21 25.11 -1.88
N VAL A 388 -9.44 24.51 -0.96
CA VAL A 388 -9.20 23.06 -0.97
C VAL A 388 -10.50 22.31 -0.71
N ALA A 389 -11.27 22.73 0.30
CA ALA A 389 -12.57 22.12 0.59
C ALA A 389 -13.53 22.30 -0.60
N GLN A 390 -13.57 23.50 -1.19
CA GLN A 390 -14.41 23.77 -2.35
C GLN A 390 -14.04 22.87 -3.53
N ALA A 391 -12.76 22.79 -3.89
CA ALA A 391 -12.26 21.94 -4.98
C ALA A 391 -12.57 20.45 -4.72
N ALA A 392 -12.39 20.00 -3.48
CA ALA A 392 -12.72 18.64 -3.06
C ALA A 392 -14.19 18.28 -3.28
N TYR A 393 -15.13 19.18 -2.96
CA TYR A 393 -16.55 18.93 -3.22
C TYR A 393 -16.94 19.11 -4.70
N GLN A 394 -16.24 20.00 -5.42
CA GLN A 394 -16.48 20.20 -6.85
C GLN A 394 -16.23 18.93 -7.63
N ALA A 395 -15.09 18.28 -7.49
CA ALA A 395 -14.75 17.10 -8.27
C ALA A 395 -14.88 15.77 -7.50
N ARG A 396 -14.80 15.77 -6.17
CA ARG A 396 -14.81 14.56 -5.31
C ARG A 396 -13.84 13.48 -5.80
N ARG A 397 -12.65 13.87 -6.27
CA ARG A 397 -11.62 12.94 -6.76
C ARG A 397 -11.20 11.99 -5.64
N ILE A 398 -11.16 10.71 -5.96
CA ILE A 398 -10.56 9.67 -5.13
C ILE A 398 -9.51 8.92 -5.96
N GLY A 399 -8.58 8.27 -5.26
CA GLY A 399 -7.52 7.49 -5.87
C GLY A 399 -7.45 6.12 -5.26
N LEU A 400 -8.31 5.21 -5.73
CA LEU A 400 -8.22 3.79 -5.42
C LEU A 400 -7.19 3.14 -6.35
N GLY A 401 -6.14 2.59 -5.76
CA GLY A 401 -5.11 1.84 -6.46
C GLY A 401 -4.90 0.44 -5.93
N ILE A 402 -3.78 -0.15 -6.35
CA ILE A 402 -3.34 -1.49 -5.97
C ILE A 402 -1.96 -1.43 -5.32
N MET A 403 -1.64 -2.43 -4.53
CA MET A 403 -0.28 -2.78 -4.08
C MET A 403 -0.10 -4.29 -4.13
N GLY A 404 1.15 -4.76 -4.14
CA GLY A 404 1.44 -6.19 -4.17
C GLY A 404 1.12 -6.88 -5.50
N LEU A 405 1.17 -6.15 -6.64
CA LEU A 405 0.97 -6.75 -7.96
C LEU A 405 2.04 -7.81 -8.25
N GLY A 406 3.31 -7.52 -7.94
CA GLY A 406 4.41 -8.48 -8.07
C GLY A 406 4.21 -9.72 -7.20
N ASP A 407 3.74 -9.56 -5.97
CA ASP A 407 3.43 -10.66 -5.04
C ASP A 407 2.35 -11.58 -5.60
N MET A 408 1.27 -11.00 -6.12
CA MET A 408 0.17 -11.73 -6.75
C MET A 408 0.68 -12.53 -7.97
N MET A 409 1.50 -11.90 -8.81
CA MET A 409 2.13 -12.58 -9.95
C MET A 409 3.06 -13.73 -9.51
N TYR A 410 3.83 -13.56 -8.42
CA TYR A 410 4.64 -14.65 -7.86
C TYR A 410 3.79 -15.84 -7.42
N LYS A 411 2.67 -15.57 -6.73
CA LYS A 411 1.75 -16.62 -6.28
C LYS A 411 1.08 -17.36 -7.44
N LEU A 412 0.78 -16.65 -8.53
CA LEU A 412 0.11 -17.22 -9.71
C LEU A 412 1.09 -17.82 -10.75
N GLY A 413 2.40 -17.68 -10.54
CA GLY A 413 3.40 -18.19 -11.48
C GLY A 413 3.59 -17.34 -12.73
N ILE A 414 3.15 -16.07 -12.71
CA ILE A 414 3.20 -15.15 -13.85
C ILE A 414 4.48 -14.33 -13.77
N ARG A 415 5.25 -14.25 -14.86
CA ARG A 415 6.42 -13.37 -14.91
C ARG A 415 6.00 -11.92 -15.10
N TYR A 416 6.40 -11.04 -14.19
CA TYR A 416 6.21 -9.59 -14.36
C TYR A 416 6.88 -9.10 -15.65
N GLY A 417 6.22 -8.20 -16.37
CA GLY A 417 6.76 -7.56 -17.58
C GLY A 417 6.60 -8.37 -18.87
N SER A 418 6.33 -9.68 -18.80
CA SER A 418 6.01 -10.50 -19.98
C SER A 418 4.69 -10.05 -20.63
N GLU A 419 4.42 -10.45 -21.87
CA GLU A 419 3.12 -10.17 -22.52
C GLU A 419 1.94 -10.70 -21.69
N GLU A 420 2.07 -11.91 -21.14
CA GLU A 420 1.09 -12.48 -20.19
C GLU A 420 0.93 -11.62 -18.94
N GLY A 421 2.05 -11.15 -18.35
CA GLY A 421 2.01 -10.28 -17.16
C GLY A 421 1.39 -8.91 -17.44
N GLN A 422 1.65 -8.33 -18.61
CA GLN A 422 1.04 -7.07 -19.05
C GLN A 422 -0.47 -7.24 -19.21
N GLU A 423 -0.90 -8.33 -19.85
CA GLU A 423 -2.31 -8.65 -20.01
C GLU A 423 -3.00 -8.86 -18.65
N PHE A 424 -2.38 -9.64 -17.76
CA PHE A 424 -2.89 -9.88 -16.42
C PHE A 424 -3.07 -8.58 -15.63
N ALA A 425 -2.06 -7.72 -15.63
CA ALA A 425 -2.13 -6.43 -14.95
C ALA A 425 -3.22 -5.52 -15.52
N GLY A 426 -3.40 -5.53 -16.85
CA GLY A 426 -4.50 -4.86 -17.53
C GLY A 426 -5.86 -5.36 -17.06
N GLN A 427 -6.06 -6.68 -16.99
CA GLN A 427 -7.33 -7.27 -16.53
C GLN A 427 -7.64 -6.99 -15.07
N ILE A 428 -6.63 -7.01 -14.18
CA ILE A 428 -6.79 -6.62 -12.77
C ILE A 428 -7.22 -5.17 -12.68
N MET A 429 -6.54 -4.26 -13.38
CA MET A 429 -6.86 -2.85 -13.32
C MET A 429 -8.20 -2.51 -13.98
N GLU A 430 -8.57 -3.20 -15.05
CA GLU A 430 -9.90 -3.12 -15.66
C GLU A 430 -10.99 -3.52 -14.66
N PHE A 431 -10.80 -4.62 -13.94
CA PHE A 431 -11.73 -5.11 -12.92
C PHE A 431 -11.89 -4.08 -11.78
N VAL A 432 -10.77 -3.51 -11.32
CA VAL A 432 -10.77 -2.42 -10.33
C VAL A 432 -11.53 -1.20 -10.86
N ARG A 433 -11.25 -0.78 -12.09
CA ARG A 433 -11.91 0.38 -12.71
C ARG A 433 -13.41 0.19 -12.84
N TYR A 434 -13.83 -0.96 -13.34
CA TYR A 434 -15.23 -1.29 -13.57
C TYR A 434 -16.04 -1.22 -12.28
N HIS A 435 -15.62 -1.96 -11.24
CA HIS A 435 -16.37 -2.01 -9.98
C HIS A 435 -16.26 -0.72 -9.17
N ALA A 436 -15.18 0.06 -9.31
CA ALA A 436 -15.08 1.41 -8.74
C ALA A 436 -16.08 2.37 -9.40
N MET A 437 -16.21 2.35 -10.73
CA MET A 437 -17.21 3.15 -11.45
C MET A 437 -18.63 2.72 -11.08
N GLN A 438 -18.91 1.42 -11.11
CA GLN A 438 -20.21 0.86 -10.73
C GLN A 438 -20.62 1.34 -9.33
N ARG A 439 -19.70 1.24 -8.35
CA ARG A 439 -19.98 1.72 -7.00
C ARG A 439 -20.17 3.24 -6.93
N SER A 440 -19.41 4.00 -7.69
CA SER A 440 -19.53 5.46 -7.75
C SER A 440 -20.88 5.91 -8.35
N ILE A 441 -21.43 5.16 -9.32
CA ILE A 441 -22.77 5.39 -9.88
C ILE A 441 -23.86 5.11 -8.83
N GLU A 442 -23.78 3.99 -8.13
CA GLU A 442 -24.73 3.66 -7.03
C GLU A 442 -24.70 4.70 -5.89
N LEU A 443 -23.51 5.25 -5.60
CA LEU A 443 -23.38 6.35 -4.65
C LEU A 443 -24.01 7.64 -5.19
N ALA A 444 -23.97 7.87 -6.51
CA ALA A 444 -24.62 9.03 -7.13
C ALA A 444 -26.15 8.95 -7.02
N GLU A 445 -26.72 7.76 -7.23
CA GLU A 445 -28.16 7.53 -7.05
C GLU A 445 -28.64 7.89 -5.63
N THR A 446 -27.86 7.52 -4.62
CA THR A 446 -28.26 7.71 -3.20
C THR A 446 -27.79 9.03 -2.58
N ARG A 447 -26.73 9.66 -3.11
CA ARG A 447 -26.08 10.84 -2.51
C ARG A 447 -25.97 12.04 -3.46
N GLY A 448 -26.38 11.89 -4.71
CA GLY A 448 -26.15 12.85 -5.79
C GLY A 448 -24.76 12.74 -6.42
N THR A 449 -24.58 13.33 -7.59
CA THR A 449 -23.29 13.41 -8.29
C THR A 449 -22.29 14.33 -7.57
N PHE A 450 -21.05 14.43 -8.07
CA PHE A 450 -20.15 15.52 -7.67
C PHE A 450 -20.69 16.88 -8.15
N LEU A 451 -20.32 17.98 -7.46
CA LEU A 451 -20.99 19.27 -7.69
C LEU A 451 -20.75 19.85 -9.10
N ALA A 452 -19.56 19.61 -9.67
CA ALA A 452 -19.21 20.04 -11.03
C ALA A 452 -19.60 19.02 -12.12
N PHE A 453 -20.61 18.18 -11.89
CA PHE A 453 -21.00 17.16 -12.86
C PHE A 453 -21.45 17.76 -14.21
N ALA A 454 -22.21 18.85 -14.18
CA ALA A 454 -22.69 19.50 -15.40
C ALA A 454 -21.51 20.05 -16.22
N GLY A 455 -21.42 19.66 -17.50
CA GLY A 455 -20.28 19.97 -18.38
C GLY A 455 -19.05 19.08 -18.19
N SER A 456 -19.09 18.09 -17.29
CA SER A 456 -18.04 17.07 -17.16
C SER A 456 -18.06 16.11 -18.37
N ILE A 457 -17.05 15.26 -18.52
CA ILE A 457 -17.05 14.25 -19.60
C ILE A 457 -18.19 13.23 -19.47
N TYR A 458 -18.78 13.10 -18.29
CA TYR A 458 -19.88 12.18 -17.99
C TYR A 458 -21.26 12.79 -18.22
N ASP A 459 -21.36 14.10 -18.45
CA ASP A 459 -22.65 14.77 -18.63
C ASP A 459 -23.19 14.56 -20.04
N ASP A 460 -24.29 13.83 -20.15
CA ASP A 460 -24.96 13.58 -21.44
C ASP A 460 -25.77 14.78 -21.94
N ASN A 461 -26.05 15.77 -21.07
CA ASN A 461 -26.83 16.95 -21.44
C ASN A 461 -25.98 18.07 -22.07
N GLN A 462 -24.65 17.90 -22.10
CA GLN A 462 -23.76 18.90 -22.69
C GLN A 462 -23.85 18.88 -24.23
N PRO A 463 -23.50 20.00 -24.91
CA PRO A 463 -23.36 20.00 -26.36
C PRO A 463 -22.37 18.93 -26.84
N GLY A 464 -22.87 17.99 -27.65
CA GLY A 464 -22.10 16.82 -28.13
C GLY A 464 -22.35 15.52 -27.34
N GLY A 465 -23.19 15.53 -26.30
CA GLY A 465 -23.51 14.36 -25.49
C GLY A 465 -22.38 13.93 -24.55
N MET A 466 -22.54 12.77 -23.93
CA MET A 466 -21.53 12.19 -23.05
C MET A 466 -20.22 11.93 -23.82
N ARG A 467 -19.12 12.54 -23.38
CA ARG A 467 -17.79 12.38 -23.99
C ARG A 467 -17.02 11.18 -23.48
N TRP A 468 -17.32 10.74 -22.25
CA TRP A 468 -16.71 9.56 -21.66
C TRP A 468 -17.03 8.33 -22.51
N GLN A 469 -16.03 7.47 -22.68
CA GLN A 469 -16.14 6.20 -23.38
C GLN A 469 -15.53 5.10 -22.51
N PRO A 470 -16.05 3.85 -22.59
CA PRO A 470 -15.41 2.72 -21.93
C PRO A 470 -13.92 2.60 -22.30
N PRO A 471 -13.03 2.39 -21.32
CA PRO A 471 -11.63 2.11 -21.60
C PRO A 471 -11.49 0.81 -22.39
N THR A 472 -10.44 0.71 -23.20
CA THR A 472 -10.14 -0.48 -24.00
C THR A 472 -8.74 -0.98 -23.67
N PRO A 473 -8.52 -2.31 -23.66
CA PRO A 473 -7.19 -2.85 -23.41
C PRO A 473 -6.24 -2.52 -24.56
N MET A 474 -4.96 -2.41 -24.24
CA MET A 474 -3.89 -2.16 -25.22
C MET A 474 -3.83 -3.24 -26.31
N ASN A 475 -4.09 -4.49 -25.93
CA ASN A 475 -4.17 -5.65 -26.81
C ASN A 475 -5.41 -6.47 -26.45
N PRO A 476 -6.03 -7.18 -27.41
CA PRO A 476 -7.10 -8.14 -27.10
C PRO A 476 -6.60 -9.21 -26.13
N TYR A 477 -7.41 -9.52 -25.13
CA TYR A 477 -7.10 -10.56 -24.15
C TYR A 477 -7.08 -11.96 -24.76
N GLN A 478 -6.11 -12.76 -24.36
CA GLN A 478 -5.92 -14.15 -24.76
C GLN A 478 -6.13 -15.11 -23.58
N CYS A 479 -5.90 -14.65 -22.35
CA CYS A 479 -6.04 -15.39 -21.10
C CYS A 479 -7.27 -14.91 -20.33
N ASP A 480 -7.97 -15.80 -19.64
CA ASP A 480 -9.21 -15.44 -18.93
C ASP A 480 -9.03 -15.35 -17.40
N TRP A 481 -8.08 -16.11 -16.83
CA TRP A 481 -7.87 -16.20 -15.37
C TRP A 481 -9.16 -16.41 -14.55
N LEU A 482 -10.17 -17.04 -15.16
CA LEU A 482 -11.51 -17.24 -14.59
C LEU A 482 -12.18 -15.93 -14.15
N ARG A 483 -11.88 -14.82 -14.85
CA ARG A 483 -12.39 -13.50 -14.51
C ARG A 483 -13.87 -13.38 -14.86
N PRO A 484 -14.72 -12.83 -13.98
CA PRO A 484 -16.11 -12.53 -14.32
C PRO A 484 -16.20 -11.58 -15.53
N GLN A 485 -17.19 -11.81 -16.39
CA GLN A 485 -17.45 -10.93 -17.53
C GLN A 485 -17.88 -9.54 -17.06
N LEU A 486 -17.30 -8.50 -17.66
CA LEU A 486 -17.62 -7.10 -17.38
C LEU A 486 -18.55 -6.53 -18.45
N ASP A 487 -19.61 -5.84 -18.03
CA ASP A 487 -20.57 -5.21 -18.92
C ASP A 487 -20.44 -3.69 -18.90
N TRP A 488 -19.54 -3.17 -19.73
CA TRP A 488 -19.31 -1.73 -19.86
C TRP A 488 -20.53 -0.95 -20.41
N ALA A 489 -21.50 -1.63 -21.03
CA ALA A 489 -22.75 -0.98 -21.42
C ALA A 489 -23.57 -0.60 -20.18
N ALA A 490 -23.62 -1.47 -19.16
CA ALA A 490 -24.27 -1.16 -17.89
C ALA A 490 -23.66 0.06 -17.18
N ILE A 491 -22.35 0.31 -17.32
CA ILE A 491 -21.72 1.54 -16.82
C ILE A 491 -22.23 2.76 -17.58
N SER A 492 -22.31 2.69 -18.90
CA SER A 492 -22.78 3.79 -19.75
C SER A 492 -24.26 4.12 -19.46
N GLU A 493 -25.10 3.10 -19.32
CA GLU A 493 -26.51 3.25 -18.93
C GLU A 493 -26.64 3.83 -17.51
N GLY A 494 -25.82 3.37 -16.57
CA GLY A 494 -25.79 3.90 -15.20
C GLY A 494 -25.38 5.37 -15.13
N LEU A 495 -24.39 5.78 -15.93
CA LEU A 495 -23.98 7.19 -16.05
C LEU A 495 -25.12 8.07 -16.59
N GLN A 496 -25.85 7.61 -17.61
CA GLN A 496 -26.99 8.35 -18.16
C GLN A 496 -28.15 8.44 -17.16
N ALA A 497 -28.42 7.37 -16.42
CA ALA A 497 -29.55 7.31 -15.49
C ALA A 497 -29.30 8.07 -14.17
N HIS A 498 -28.09 7.98 -13.62
CA HIS A 498 -27.80 8.41 -12.25
C HIS A 498 -26.60 9.37 -12.13
N GLY A 499 -25.81 9.52 -13.19
CA GLY A 499 -24.51 10.20 -13.15
C GLY A 499 -23.49 9.42 -12.31
N ILE A 500 -22.44 10.10 -11.84
CA ILE A 500 -21.37 9.50 -11.04
C ILE A 500 -20.98 10.38 -9.85
N ARG A 501 -20.61 9.75 -8.73
CA ARG A 501 -20.33 10.44 -7.47
C ARG A 501 -18.96 11.11 -7.44
N ASN A 502 -17.98 10.54 -8.13
CA ASN A 502 -16.59 10.98 -8.14
C ASN A 502 -16.19 11.36 -9.57
N ALA A 503 -15.45 12.46 -9.77
CA ALA A 503 -14.98 12.83 -11.11
C ALA A 503 -13.85 11.89 -11.59
N ALA A 504 -13.02 11.42 -10.66
CA ALA A 504 -12.02 10.39 -10.91
C ALA A 504 -11.98 9.38 -9.76
N GLN A 505 -11.65 8.12 -10.06
CA GLN A 505 -11.72 7.00 -9.12
C GLN A 505 -10.39 6.26 -8.91
N THR A 506 -9.56 6.11 -9.95
CA THR A 506 -8.45 5.16 -9.94
C THR A 506 -7.09 5.83 -10.12
N THR A 507 -6.08 5.26 -9.50
CA THR A 507 -4.68 5.70 -9.57
C THR A 507 -3.78 4.56 -9.14
N VAL A 508 -2.47 4.65 -9.35
CA VAL A 508 -1.53 3.75 -8.66
C VAL A 508 -0.46 4.57 -7.99
N ALA A 509 -0.49 4.59 -6.66
CA ALA A 509 0.49 5.30 -5.83
C ALA A 509 1.75 4.44 -5.59
N PRO A 510 2.87 5.03 -5.11
CA PRO A 510 4.07 4.25 -4.80
C PRO A 510 3.88 3.27 -3.64
N THR A 511 2.98 3.55 -2.69
CA THR A 511 2.65 2.70 -1.53
C THR A 511 3.82 2.36 -0.58
N GLY A 512 4.96 3.05 -0.65
CA GLY A 512 6.20 2.70 0.08
C GLY A 512 6.04 2.37 1.57
N THR A 513 5.23 3.13 2.30
CA THR A 513 4.94 2.83 3.72
C THR A 513 3.88 1.74 3.87
N ILE A 514 2.72 1.90 3.24
CA ILE A 514 1.55 1.02 3.47
C ILE A 514 1.79 -0.41 2.98
N ALA A 515 2.49 -0.60 1.86
CA ALA A 515 2.87 -1.93 1.36
C ALA A 515 3.86 -2.61 2.31
N THR A 516 4.83 -1.87 2.86
CA THR A 516 5.74 -2.41 3.89
C THR A 516 4.97 -2.83 5.15
N VAL A 517 4.03 -2.00 5.62
CA VAL A 517 3.20 -2.30 6.80
C VAL A 517 2.34 -3.56 6.59
N CYS A 518 1.83 -3.76 5.38
CA CYS A 518 1.03 -4.92 5.01
C CYS A 518 1.85 -6.15 4.61
N GLY A 519 3.18 -6.07 4.62
CA GLY A 519 4.07 -7.19 4.29
C GLY A 519 4.16 -7.54 2.80
N CYS A 520 3.80 -6.62 1.90
CA CYS A 520 3.99 -6.81 0.46
C CYS A 520 5.48 -6.63 0.09
N GLU A 521 5.96 -7.45 -0.84
CA GLU A 521 7.29 -7.37 -1.46
C GLU A 521 7.30 -6.37 -2.63
N GLY A 522 6.19 -6.28 -3.38
CA GLY A 522 5.95 -5.35 -4.48
C GLY A 522 5.20 -4.10 -4.06
N TYR A 523 5.73 -2.94 -4.44
CA TYR A 523 5.19 -1.62 -4.10
C TYR A 523 4.29 -1.10 -5.21
N GLY A 524 3.00 -0.89 -4.92
CA GLY A 524 2.05 -0.39 -5.91
C GLY A 524 1.91 -1.39 -7.07
N CYS A 525 2.20 -0.93 -8.28
CA CYS A 525 2.32 -1.80 -9.46
C CYS A 525 3.77 -2.20 -9.80
N GLU A 526 4.76 -1.84 -8.98
CA GLU A 526 6.18 -2.18 -9.23
C GLU A 526 6.41 -3.70 -9.12
N PRO A 527 7.39 -4.26 -9.86
CA PRO A 527 7.88 -5.59 -9.55
C PRO A 527 8.57 -5.60 -8.18
N VAL A 528 8.80 -6.78 -7.63
CA VAL A 528 9.65 -6.94 -6.45
C VAL A 528 11.05 -6.41 -6.78
N PHE A 529 11.60 -5.55 -5.92
CA PHE A 529 12.88 -4.88 -6.18
C PHE A 529 14.05 -5.88 -6.30
N ALA A 530 14.15 -6.78 -5.32
CA ALA A 530 15.15 -7.85 -5.24
C ALA A 530 14.66 -8.95 -4.29
N LEU A 531 15.09 -10.19 -4.50
CA LEU A 531 14.80 -11.33 -3.61
C LEU A 531 15.59 -11.26 -2.30
N GLY A 532 16.67 -10.47 -2.28
CA GLY A 532 17.37 -10.08 -1.07
C GLY A 532 18.10 -8.75 -1.24
N TYR A 533 17.99 -7.87 -0.26
CA TYR A 533 18.55 -6.51 -0.31
C TYR A 533 18.78 -5.94 1.09
N ILE A 534 19.53 -4.84 1.16
CA ILE A 534 19.71 -4.05 2.37
C ILE A 534 18.86 -2.79 2.25
N ARG A 535 18.09 -2.50 3.29
CA ARG A 535 17.32 -1.27 3.41
C ARG A 535 18.02 -0.33 4.39
N HIS A 536 18.27 0.90 3.93
CA HIS A 536 18.88 1.96 4.73
C HIS A 536 17.79 2.89 5.28
N PHE A 537 17.90 3.25 6.56
CA PHE A 537 17.08 4.30 7.15
C PHE A 537 17.85 5.03 8.26
N LYS A 538 17.36 6.22 8.62
CA LYS A 538 17.90 7.00 9.72
C LYS A 538 17.09 6.80 10.97
N ASP A 539 17.74 6.40 12.06
CA ASP A 539 17.21 6.43 13.42
C ASP A 539 17.88 7.57 14.20
N GLY A 540 17.23 8.75 14.19
CA GLY A 540 17.86 9.99 14.61
C GLY A 540 19.05 10.34 13.69
N ASP A 541 20.23 10.51 14.28
CA ASP A 541 21.48 10.74 13.55
C ASP A 541 22.20 9.45 13.10
N LYS A 542 21.65 8.28 13.41
CA LYS A 542 22.29 6.99 13.12
C LYS A 542 21.73 6.37 11.85
N ASP A 543 22.61 5.96 10.95
CA ASP A 543 22.22 5.10 9.83
C ASP A 543 22.06 3.65 10.33
N VAL A 544 20.89 3.07 10.03
CA VAL A 544 20.54 1.70 10.38
C VAL A 544 20.28 0.91 9.11
N GLU A 545 20.78 -0.32 9.08
CA GLU A 545 20.67 -1.24 7.97
C GLU A 545 19.85 -2.47 8.36
N LEU A 546 18.91 -2.86 7.51
CA LEU A 546 18.15 -4.09 7.66
C LEU A 546 18.30 -4.95 6.41
N ALA A 547 18.75 -6.19 6.59
CA ALA A 547 18.75 -7.19 5.53
C ALA A 547 17.36 -7.78 5.36
N TYR A 548 16.87 -7.79 4.13
CA TYR A 548 15.57 -8.35 3.75
C TYR A 548 15.77 -9.55 2.83
N THR A 549 14.86 -10.53 2.91
CA THR A 549 14.80 -11.68 1.99
C THR A 549 13.34 -11.97 1.71
N SER A 550 12.98 -12.16 0.44
CA SER A 550 11.62 -12.44 -0.03
C SER A 550 11.05 -13.69 0.64
N PRO A 551 10.00 -13.56 1.48
CA PRO A 551 9.31 -14.71 2.05
C PRO A 551 8.64 -15.61 1.01
N LEU A 552 8.10 -15.05 -0.08
CA LEU A 552 7.44 -15.83 -1.14
C LEU A 552 8.45 -16.70 -1.87
N PHE A 553 9.63 -16.16 -2.17
CA PHE A 553 10.72 -16.92 -2.78
C PHE A 553 11.22 -18.03 -1.84
N ALA A 554 11.41 -17.72 -0.56
CA ALA A 554 11.86 -18.71 0.41
C ALA A 554 10.89 -19.90 0.50
N GLN A 555 9.57 -19.64 0.50
CA GLN A 555 8.54 -20.68 0.49
C GLN A 555 8.60 -21.54 -0.79
N ALA A 556 8.70 -20.90 -1.96
CA ALA A 556 8.78 -21.61 -3.23
C ALA A 556 10.05 -22.48 -3.33
N LEU A 557 11.19 -21.96 -2.88
CA LEU A 557 12.44 -22.71 -2.83
C LEU A 557 12.39 -23.88 -1.84
N ASP A 558 11.75 -23.69 -0.70
CA ASP A 558 11.60 -24.73 0.32
C ASP A 558 10.70 -25.88 -0.14
N ALA A 559 9.75 -25.62 -1.03
CA ALA A 559 8.92 -26.65 -1.67
C ALA A 559 9.68 -27.52 -2.69
N LEU A 560 10.85 -27.09 -3.19
CA LEU A 560 11.61 -27.86 -4.16
C LEU A 560 12.27 -29.10 -3.54
N PRO A 561 12.41 -30.21 -4.31
CA PRO A 561 13.10 -31.43 -3.87
C PRO A 561 14.65 -31.28 -3.92
N LEU A 562 15.17 -30.17 -3.38
CA LEU A 562 16.61 -29.88 -3.27
C LEU A 562 17.12 -30.16 -1.85
N SER A 563 18.39 -30.55 -1.72
CA SER A 563 19.05 -30.71 -0.42
C SER A 563 19.14 -29.37 0.33
N ALA A 564 19.07 -29.40 1.67
CA ALA A 564 19.15 -28.20 2.51
C ALA A 564 20.37 -27.31 2.20
N GLY A 565 21.56 -27.89 2.01
CA GLY A 565 22.77 -27.12 1.67
C GLY A 565 22.69 -26.40 0.32
N ARG A 566 21.97 -26.95 -0.66
CA ARG A 566 21.74 -26.28 -1.95
C ARG A 566 20.73 -25.13 -1.80
N LYS A 567 19.65 -25.34 -1.05
CA LYS A 567 18.67 -24.28 -0.76
C LYS A 567 19.36 -23.10 -0.06
N GLU A 568 20.24 -23.37 0.89
CA GLU A 568 21.01 -22.33 1.58
C GLU A 568 21.95 -21.56 0.65
N ALA A 569 22.65 -22.26 -0.26
CA ALA A 569 23.52 -21.61 -1.25
C ALA A 569 22.73 -20.68 -2.18
N ILE A 570 21.53 -21.09 -2.61
CA ILE A 570 20.63 -20.27 -3.43
C ILE A 570 20.14 -19.05 -2.64
N LYS A 571 19.71 -19.22 -1.38
CA LYS A 571 19.28 -18.10 -0.51
C LYS A 571 20.42 -17.10 -0.30
N GLN A 572 21.65 -17.58 -0.08
CA GLN A 572 22.83 -16.73 0.06
C GLN A 572 23.18 -15.99 -1.23
N HIS A 573 23.01 -16.62 -2.40
CA HIS A 573 23.17 -15.95 -3.69
C HIS A 573 22.14 -14.83 -3.85
N ALA A 574 20.85 -15.11 -3.62
CA ALA A 574 19.79 -14.12 -3.70
C ALA A 574 19.99 -12.95 -2.71
N ALA A 575 20.46 -13.22 -1.49
CA ALA A 575 20.81 -12.19 -0.51
C ALA A 575 22.00 -11.31 -0.95
N THR A 576 22.88 -11.82 -1.80
CA THR A 576 24.09 -11.11 -2.25
C THR A 576 23.82 -10.30 -3.53
N TYR A 577 23.19 -10.94 -4.53
CA TYR A 577 23.02 -10.41 -5.88
C TYR A 577 21.59 -9.91 -6.16
N GLY A 578 20.62 -10.22 -5.30
CA GLY A 578 19.24 -9.76 -5.42
C GLY A 578 18.35 -10.53 -6.40
N ASN A 579 18.90 -11.46 -7.20
CA ASN A 579 18.14 -12.26 -8.17
C ASN A 579 18.65 -13.72 -8.22
N ILE A 580 18.02 -14.54 -9.06
CA ILE A 580 18.35 -15.97 -9.25
C ILE A 580 18.51 -16.39 -10.72
N GLN A 581 18.46 -15.44 -11.66
CA GLN A 581 18.33 -15.77 -13.09
C GLN A 581 19.52 -16.58 -13.63
N GLY A 582 20.72 -16.33 -13.09
CA GLY A 582 21.96 -17.01 -13.46
C GLY A 582 22.14 -18.43 -12.92
N LEU A 583 21.26 -18.91 -12.03
CA LEU A 583 21.43 -20.18 -11.33
C LEU A 583 20.75 -21.32 -12.10
N GLN A 584 21.51 -22.08 -12.90
CA GLN A 584 20.96 -23.20 -13.69
C GLN A 584 20.42 -24.36 -12.83
N GLU A 585 20.86 -24.45 -11.58
CA GLU A 585 20.33 -25.39 -10.60
C GLU A 585 18.90 -25.05 -10.13
N VAL A 586 18.43 -23.82 -10.37
CA VAL A 586 17.06 -23.41 -10.08
C VAL A 586 16.17 -23.71 -11.30
N PRO A 587 15.04 -24.42 -11.13
CA PRO A 587 14.14 -24.74 -12.23
C PRO A 587 13.71 -23.50 -13.03
N ASP A 588 13.57 -23.65 -14.34
CA ASP A 588 13.18 -22.57 -15.25
C ASP A 588 11.87 -21.90 -14.84
N ALA A 589 10.89 -22.67 -14.36
CA ALA A 589 9.63 -22.14 -13.85
C ALA A 589 9.83 -21.16 -12.68
N LEU A 590 10.73 -21.46 -11.74
CA LEU A 590 11.01 -20.54 -10.62
C LEU A 590 11.76 -19.30 -11.10
N ARG A 591 12.74 -19.46 -11.99
CA ARG A 591 13.48 -18.31 -12.55
C ARG A 591 12.57 -17.39 -13.35
N HIS A 592 11.64 -17.98 -14.10
CA HIS A 592 10.61 -17.26 -14.84
C HIS A 592 9.71 -16.44 -13.91
N THR A 593 9.12 -17.07 -12.89
CA THR A 593 8.19 -16.41 -11.96
C THR A 593 8.87 -15.34 -11.11
N PHE A 594 10.01 -15.67 -10.49
CA PHE A 594 10.70 -14.80 -9.53
C PHE A 594 11.65 -13.81 -10.23
N ALA A 595 11.15 -13.13 -11.26
CA ALA A 595 11.82 -11.99 -11.87
C ALA A 595 11.72 -10.78 -10.94
N VAL A 596 12.83 -10.08 -10.74
CA VAL A 596 12.90 -8.85 -9.93
C VAL A 596 13.13 -7.64 -10.82
N SER A 597 13.10 -6.43 -10.27
CA SER A 597 13.23 -5.20 -11.07
C SER A 597 14.48 -5.13 -11.96
N SER A 598 15.61 -5.75 -11.59
CA SER A 598 16.81 -5.79 -12.44
C SER A 598 16.70 -6.75 -13.62
N ASP A 599 15.72 -7.66 -13.59
CA ASP A 599 15.48 -8.67 -14.63
C ASP A 599 14.45 -8.20 -15.67
N ILE A 600 13.85 -7.03 -15.45
CA ILE A 600 12.82 -6.43 -16.30
C ILE A 600 13.47 -5.35 -17.16
N SER A 601 13.29 -5.44 -18.47
CA SER A 601 13.77 -4.42 -19.41
C SER A 601 12.96 -3.13 -19.29
N ALA A 602 13.55 -2.01 -19.72
CA ALA A 602 12.87 -0.72 -19.75
C ALA A 602 11.59 -0.75 -20.61
N GLU A 603 11.62 -1.47 -21.74
CA GLU A 603 10.44 -1.66 -22.59
C GLU A 603 9.32 -2.42 -21.86
N GLU A 604 9.64 -3.53 -21.19
CA GLU A 604 8.66 -4.29 -20.40
C GLU A 604 8.04 -3.43 -19.29
N HIS A 605 8.85 -2.60 -18.62
CA HIS A 605 8.35 -1.65 -17.62
C HIS A 605 7.36 -0.64 -18.21
N VAL A 606 7.68 -0.04 -19.37
CA VAL A 606 6.82 0.94 -20.04
C VAL A 606 5.52 0.27 -20.52
N ARG A 607 5.60 -0.92 -21.12
CA ARG A 607 4.41 -1.64 -21.59
C ARG A 607 3.50 -2.09 -20.45
N MET A 608 4.08 -2.53 -19.33
CA MET A 608 3.32 -2.82 -18.11
C MET A 608 2.58 -1.57 -17.62
N GLN A 609 3.25 -0.42 -17.59
CA GLN A 609 2.62 0.83 -17.21
C GLN A 609 1.48 1.19 -18.16
N ALA A 610 1.67 1.07 -19.48
CA ALA A 610 0.64 1.36 -20.47
C ALA A 610 -0.59 0.43 -20.32
N ALA A 611 -0.37 -0.87 -20.09
CA ALA A 611 -1.44 -1.85 -19.89
C ALA A 611 -2.32 -1.49 -18.68
N ILE A 612 -1.72 -1.03 -17.58
CA ILE A 612 -2.44 -0.57 -16.40
C ILE A 612 -3.08 0.81 -16.65
N GLN A 613 -2.37 1.73 -17.31
CA GLN A 613 -2.81 3.12 -17.54
C GLN A 613 -4.10 3.19 -18.37
N ALA A 614 -4.31 2.23 -19.28
CA ALA A 614 -5.54 2.10 -20.07
C ALA A 614 -6.81 2.09 -19.20
N PHE A 615 -6.72 1.62 -17.95
CA PHE A 615 -7.82 1.51 -17.00
C PHE A 615 -7.67 2.45 -15.77
N VAL A 616 -6.74 3.41 -15.82
CA VAL A 616 -6.51 4.42 -14.77
C VAL A 616 -6.87 5.82 -15.29
N ASP A 617 -7.86 6.45 -14.66
CA ASP A 617 -8.34 7.79 -15.07
C ASP A 617 -7.48 8.94 -14.53
N ASN A 618 -6.84 8.81 -13.37
CA ASN A 618 -5.74 9.70 -12.97
C ASN A 618 -4.43 9.24 -13.64
N SER A 619 -3.36 9.01 -12.89
CA SER A 619 -2.05 8.57 -13.39
C SER A 619 -1.46 7.48 -12.48
N ILE A 620 -0.26 7.01 -12.84
CA ILE A 620 0.48 5.93 -12.20
C ILE A 620 1.84 6.46 -11.79
N SER A 621 2.20 6.28 -10.53
CA SER A 621 3.58 6.38 -10.08
C SER A 621 4.32 5.11 -10.50
N LYS A 622 5.14 5.22 -11.54
CA LYS A 622 5.96 4.11 -12.04
C LYS A 622 7.39 4.57 -12.30
N THR A 623 8.35 3.81 -11.78
CA THR A 623 9.77 3.96 -12.10
C THR A 623 10.16 2.98 -13.20
N ILE A 624 10.75 3.47 -14.28
CA ILE A 624 11.38 2.67 -15.32
C ILE A 624 12.84 2.47 -14.91
N ASN A 625 13.15 1.29 -14.37
CA ASN A 625 14.49 0.97 -13.93
C ASN A 625 15.36 0.55 -15.11
N PHE A 626 16.59 1.05 -15.14
CA PHE A 626 17.60 0.70 -16.13
C PHE A 626 18.81 0.06 -15.44
N PRO A 627 19.47 -0.92 -16.10
CA PRO A 627 20.71 -1.49 -15.61
C PRO A 627 21.85 -0.45 -15.62
N GLU A 628 22.92 -0.78 -14.90
CA GLU A 628 24.17 -0.02 -14.96
C GLU A 628 24.70 0.01 -16.40
N GLY A 629 25.09 1.19 -16.87
CA GLY A 629 25.62 1.38 -18.24
C GLY A 629 24.57 1.57 -19.33
N ALA A 630 23.27 1.62 -19.00
CA ALA A 630 22.25 2.09 -19.94
C ALA A 630 22.62 3.46 -20.52
N THR A 631 22.29 3.70 -21.78
CA THR A 631 22.67 4.91 -22.52
C THR A 631 21.55 5.96 -22.49
N GLU A 632 21.88 7.21 -22.82
CA GLU A 632 20.86 8.24 -23.08
C GLU A 632 19.86 7.79 -24.16
N ALA A 633 20.30 7.04 -25.18
CA ALA A 633 19.43 6.53 -26.23
C ALA A 633 18.39 5.52 -25.70
N ASP A 634 18.75 4.70 -24.72
CA ASP A 634 17.81 3.77 -24.08
C ASP A 634 16.71 4.51 -23.31
N VAL A 635 17.09 5.59 -22.60
CA VAL A 635 16.16 6.46 -21.88
C VAL A 635 15.25 7.21 -22.87
N ALA A 636 15.82 7.76 -23.95
CA ALA A 636 15.07 8.40 -25.02
C ALA A 636 14.02 7.46 -25.63
N HIS A 637 14.40 6.20 -25.88
CA HIS A 637 13.48 5.20 -26.42
C HIS A 637 12.31 4.92 -25.46
N ALA A 638 12.56 4.81 -24.16
CA ALA A 638 11.49 4.61 -23.17
C ALA A 638 10.50 5.78 -23.13
N TYR A 639 10.98 7.03 -23.25
CA TYR A 639 10.12 8.23 -23.31
C TYR A 639 9.24 8.22 -24.56
N GLN A 640 9.83 7.92 -25.71
CA GLN A 640 9.11 7.85 -26.99
C GLN A 640 8.07 6.72 -26.99
N LEU A 641 8.42 5.56 -26.44
CA LEU A 641 7.52 4.43 -26.33
C LEU A 641 6.34 4.75 -25.40
N ALA A 642 6.60 5.31 -24.22
CA ALA A 642 5.55 5.65 -23.27
C ALA A 642 4.57 6.70 -23.83
N TRP A 643 5.09 7.71 -24.53
CA TRP A 643 4.26 8.67 -25.27
C TRP A 643 3.40 7.98 -26.31
N ALA A 644 4.00 7.13 -27.15
CA ALA A 644 3.29 6.41 -28.22
C ALA A 644 2.21 5.46 -27.69
N LEU A 645 2.39 4.90 -26.49
CA LEU A 645 1.43 4.03 -25.82
C LEU A 645 0.39 4.79 -24.96
N GLY A 646 0.44 6.13 -24.93
CA GLY A 646 -0.55 6.94 -24.23
C GLY A 646 -0.39 6.97 -22.70
N CYS A 647 0.81 6.68 -22.18
CA CYS A 647 1.11 6.92 -20.76
C CYS A 647 0.93 8.41 -20.42
N LYS A 648 0.56 8.71 -19.17
CA LYS A 648 0.36 10.11 -18.70
C LYS A 648 1.62 10.74 -18.11
N GLY A 649 2.63 9.93 -17.82
CA GLY A 649 3.94 10.35 -17.37
C GLY A 649 4.81 9.15 -17.03
N LEU A 650 6.08 9.37 -16.73
CA LEU A 650 6.99 8.34 -16.22
C LEU A 650 8.19 8.98 -15.52
N THR A 651 8.82 8.18 -14.68
CA THR A 651 10.12 8.50 -14.06
C THR A 651 11.11 7.42 -14.45
N VAL A 652 12.37 7.78 -14.66
CA VAL A 652 13.44 6.82 -14.94
C VAL A 652 14.44 6.76 -13.81
N TYR A 653 15.05 5.61 -13.64
CA TYR A 653 16.15 5.43 -12.70
C TYR A 653 17.20 4.52 -13.32
N VAL A 654 18.39 5.08 -13.56
CA VAL A 654 19.55 4.31 -14.02
C VAL A 654 20.33 3.83 -12.81
N THR A 655 20.57 2.52 -12.70
CA THR A 655 21.31 1.96 -11.57
C THR A 655 22.69 2.60 -11.46
N GLY A 656 23.01 3.16 -10.29
CA GLY A 656 24.29 3.85 -10.02
C GLY A 656 24.32 5.34 -10.36
N SER A 657 23.23 5.90 -10.92
CA SER A 657 23.13 7.34 -11.22
C SER A 657 23.09 8.25 -9.99
N ARG A 658 22.50 7.77 -8.87
CA ARG A 658 22.36 8.54 -7.63
C ARG A 658 23.40 8.22 -6.58
N GLN A 659 23.83 9.23 -5.83
CA GLN A 659 24.76 9.07 -4.71
C GLN A 659 24.10 8.31 -3.55
N GLN A 660 22.87 8.67 -3.19
CA GLN A 660 22.10 8.05 -2.10
C GLN A 660 20.90 7.27 -2.63
N VAL A 661 20.70 6.06 -2.09
CA VAL A 661 19.61 5.15 -2.45
C VAL A 661 18.97 4.56 -1.21
N VAL A 662 17.66 4.29 -1.27
CA VAL A 662 16.90 3.70 -0.14
C VAL A 662 17.07 2.18 -0.09
N LEU A 663 17.21 1.56 -1.26
CA LEU A 663 17.34 0.12 -1.45
C LEU A 663 18.57 -0.16 -2.32
N GLU A 664 19.42 -1.09 -1.88
CA GLU A 664 20.52 -1.60 -2.70
C GLU A 664 20.85 -3.06 -2.36
N THR A 665 21.43 -3.79 -3.32
CA THR A 665 21.93 -5.15 -3.08
C THR A 665 23.28 -5.10 -2.38
N LYS A 666 23.66 -6.19 -1.70
CA LYS A 666 24.97 -6.28 -1.05
C LYS A 666 26.12 -6.14 -2.06
N ALA A 667 26.01 -6.75 -3.24
CA ALA A 667 27.01 -6.64 -4.30
C ALA A 667 27.16 -5.19 -4.81
N THR A 668 26.05 -4.45 -4.96
CA THR A 668 26.08 -3.03 -5.36
C THR A 668 26.81 -2.18 -4.33
N LYS A 669 26.56 -2.43 -3.04
CA LYS A 669 27.22 -1.73 -1.93
C LYS A 669 28.73 -1.97 -1.89
N GLU A 670 29.15 -3.23 -1.98
CA GLU A 670 30.58 -3.61 -1.94
C GLU A 670 31.37 -2.90 -3.06
N LYS A 671 30.80 -2.84 -4.27
CA LYS A 671 31.42 -2.10 -5.39
C LYS A 671 31.54 -0.59 -5.18
N LYS A 672 30.55 0.06 -4.54
CA LYS A 672 30.64 1.50 -4.19
C LYS A 672 31.75 1.76 -3.17
N GLY A 673 31.90 0.89 -2.18
CA GLY A 673 32.98 0.99 -1.20
C GLY A 673 34.38 0.83 -1.81
N GLU A 674 34.51 0.00 -2.85
CA GLU A 674 35.76 -0.16 -3.60
C GLU A 674 36.11 1.07 -4.45
N SER A 675 35.12 1.73 -5.08
CA SER A 675 35.37 2.92 -5.92
C SER A 675 35.74 4.17 -5.13
N GLU A 676 35.22 4.34 -3.90
CA GLU A 676 35.62 5.42 -2.98
C GLU A 676 37.04 5.23 -2.40
N SER A 677 37.58 4.01 -2.48
CA SER A 677 38.93 3.68 -1.98
C SER A 677 40.05 3.82 -3.03
N ALA A 678 39.72 4.13 -4.28
CA ALA A 678 40.70 4.35 -5.35
C ALA A 678 41.24 5.79 -5.32
N PRO A 679 42.57 6.02 -5.41
CA PRO A 679 43.13 7.36 -5.38
C PRO A 679 42.71 8.14 -6.65
N ALA A 680 42.04 9.28 -6.45
CA ALA A 680 41.60 10.14 -7.53
C ALA A 680 42.78 10.55 -8.45
N PRO A 681 42.61 10.53 -9.79
CA PRO A 681 43.64 11.03 -10.69
C PRO A 681 43.82 12.54 -10.48
N SER A 682 45.06 12.96 -10.32
CA SER A 682 45.46 14.35 -10.12
C SER A 682 44.90 15.25 -11.22
N LYS A 683 44.05 16.21 -10.84
CA LYS A 683 43.63 17.30 -11.72
C LYS A 683 44.88 18.08 -12.16
N LEU A 684 45.20 18.00 -13.45
CA LEU A 684 46.10 18.94 -14.11
C LEU A 684 45.48 20.34 -14.00
N ALA A 685 46.23 21.24 -13.38
CA ALA A 685 45.90 22.65 -13.28
C ALA A 685 45.99 23.27 -14.66
N ASP A 686 44.89 23.87 -15.14
CA ASP A 686 44.95 24.89 -16.17
C ASP A 686 44.65 26.25 -15.54
N SER A 687 45.56 27.17 -15.83
CA SER A 687 45.70 28.50 -15.26
C SER A 687 45.11 29.57 -16.17
N SER A 688 44.76 30.73 -15.57
CA SER A 688 44.36 32.05 -16.14
C SER A 688 42.84 32.26 -16.30
N ASN A 689 42.18 33.34 -15.87
CA ASN A 689 42.51 34.65 -15.25
C ASN A 689 41.25 35.10 -14.45
N GLY A 690 41.32 35.47 -13.15
CA GLY A 690 41.47 36.85 -12.64
C GLY A 690 40.16 37.66 -12.72
N TYR A 691 39.45 38.03 -11.64
CA TYR A 691 39.82 38.97 -10.56
C TYR A 691 38.82 38.85 -9.37
N LEU A 692 39.31 38.65 -8.12
CA LEU A 692 39.34 39.57 -6.94
C LEU A 692 37.98 40.06 -6.39
N ASN A 693 37.69 40.13 -5.08
CA ASN A 693 38.43 39.84 -3.84
C ASN A 693 37.45 39.94 -2.64
N GLY A 694 37.77 39.34 -1.48
CA GLY A 694 37.27 39.86 -0.18
C GLY A 694 37.00 38.83 0.93
N HIS A 695 38.04 38.15 1.41
CA HIS A 695 38.09 37.49 2.73
C HIS A 695 37.94 38.47 3.90
N VAL A 696 37.45 38.01 5.07
CA VAL A 696 38.16 37.86 6.39
C VAL A 696 37.21 37.04 7.30
N ASN A 697 37.46 35.78 7.70
CA ASN A 697 38.40 35.14 8.65
C ASN A 697 38.18 35.32 10.18
N GLY A 698 38.20 34.18 10.90
CA GLY A 698 38.54 34.03 12.33
C GLY A 698 37.69 32.96 13.06
N HIS A 699 38.09 31.67 13.16
CA HIS A 699 38.96 31.04 14.19
C HIS A 699 38.46 31.29 15.64
N SER A 700 38.38 30.34 16.59
CA SER A 700 39.23 29.17 16.88
C SER A 700 38.60 28.20 17.92
N ASN A 701 39.23 27.03 18.02
CA ASN A 701 38.98 25.81 18.80
C ASN A 701 39.33 25.86 20.32
N ASN A 702 39.04 24.74 21.00
CA ASN A 702 39.44 24.26 22.36
C ASN A 702 38.52 24.69 23.53
N GLY A 703 38.15 23.87 24.53
CA GLY A 703 38.56 22.54 24.98
C GLY A 703 38.51 22.49 26.53
N HIS A 704 38.05 21.35 27.09
CA HIS A 704 38.26 20.86 28.48
C HIS A 704 37.36 21.30 29.67
N SER A 705 36.56 20.32 30.13
CA SER A 705 36.44 19.72 31.48
C SER A 705 36.31 20.55 32.78
N ASN A 706 35.46 19.97 33.66
CA ASN A 706 35.46 19.94 35.14
C ASN A 706 34.54 20.88 35.95
N SER A 707 33.45 20.25 36.43
CA SER A 707 33.09 20.02 37.85
C SER A 707 32.94 21.18 38.86
N HIS A 708 31.92 20.99 39.71
CA HIS A 708 31.63 21.61 41.01
C HIS A 708 31.01 23.01 40.94
N SER A 709 30.08 23.46 41.79
CA SER A 709 29.11 22.92 42.76
C SER A 709 28.72 24.15 43.61
N ASN A 710 27.46 24.25 44.02
CA ASN A 710 27.01 24.98 45.20
C ASN A 710 27.05 26.53 45.24
N SER A 711 25.83 27.06 45.27
CA SER A 711 25.21 27.68 46.45
C SER A 711 25.00 29.20 46.48
N HIS A 712 23.74 29.52 46.81
CA HIS A 712 23.26 30.57 47.71
C HIS A 712 23.01 32.00 47.20
N SER A 713 21.69 32.23 47.05
CA SER A 713 20.85 33.08 47.92
C SER A 713 20.72 34.56 47.60
N SER A 714 19.43 34.95 47.45
CA SER A 714 18.75 36.15 47.97
C SER A 714 19.33 37.52 47.57
N SER A 715 18.60 38.57 47.27
CA SER A 715 17.19 38.96 47.29
C SER A 715 17.23 40.45 46.95
N HIS A 716 16.24 41.01 46.26
CA HIS A 716 15.55 42.24 46.68
C HIS A 716 14.57 42.73 45.61
N SER A 717 13.59 43.44 46.14
CA SER A 717 12.26 43.73 45.66
C SER A 717 12.12 45.10 44.98
N ASN A 718 10.88 45.38 44.57
CA ASN A 718 10.26 46.64 44.14
C ASN A 718 10.37 46.86 42.62
N GLY A 719 9.30 46.95 41.82
CA GLY A 719 7.91 47.31 42.11
C GLY A 719 7.62 48.66 41.46
N HIS A 720 6.89 48.69 40.33
CA HIS A 720 5.92 49.73 39.99
C HIS A 720 5.10 49.39 38.74
N SER A 721 3.80 49.15 38.99
CA SER A 721 2.61 49.54 38.22
C SER A 721 2.79 50.53 37.05
N ALA A 722 2.21 50.23 35.88
CA ALA A 722 0.95 50.84 35.43
C ALA A 722 0.55 50.36 34.01
N ALA A 723 -0.73 50.02 33.87
CA ALA A 723 -1.44 49.67 32.64
C ALA A 723 -1.80 50.91 31.81
N PHE A 724 -2.06 50.76 30.49
CA PHE A 724 -3.21 51.37 29.79
C PHE A 724 -3.40 50.75 28.37
N THR A 725 -4.50 49.98 28.24
CA THR A 725 -5.54 49.95 27.18
C THR A 725 -5.22 49.96 25.67
N SER A 726 -5.65 48.87 25.02
CA SER A 726 -6.63 48.75 23.90
C SER A 726 -6.89 49.91 22.93
N GLY A 727 -6.94 49.57 21.63
CA GLY A 727 -7.64 50.34 20.60
C GLY A 727 -7.66 49.63 19.24
N THR A 728 -8.76 48.95 18.95
CA THR A 728 -9.16 48.30 17.70
C THR A 728 -9.52 49.32 16.60
N ILE A 729 -9.19 49.04 15.34
CA ILE A 729 -10.13 48.82 14.21
C ILE A 729 -9.52 47.75 13.31
#